data_AF-A0A9X7J0K2-F1
#
_entry.id   AF-A0A9X7J0K2-F1
#
_cell.length_a   1.000
_cell.length_b   1.000
_cell.length_c   1.000
_cell.angle_alpha   90.00
_cell.angle_beta   90.00
_cell.angle_gamma   90.00
#
_symmetry.space_group_name_H-M   'P 1'
#
loop_
_entity.id
_entity.type
_entity.pdbx_description
1 polymer ?
#
loop_
_entity_poly.entity_id
_entity_poly.type
_entity_poly.pdbx_seq_one_letter_code
_entity_poly.pdbx_strand_id
1 'polypeptide(L)'
;MVEFLAHSANAKGQRQLLYEHLLAVANLARDFAARLGAPHLGYRAGLWHDLGKFHPEFQAYLQGEAGRRGPNHSSAGALLASKYFEPLAFLIAGHHGGLPDRAELKTRLKDKVQLERYKTTLQNARQVIPSLEPEQPLDKELPPFLQGGAGADVFSRVELFLRLLFSSLVDADFLDTERHFEPSLTKLRQKGASIATLWSLLAADQQRLMDKSAGHVNQIRREIYEHCCRSAELTPGFFSLTVPTGGGKTRSGMAFALLHALHYQKERIIVAIPYTSIIEQTADVYRDIFGNANVLEHHSAVAPSLDPENPTPEELRTRLASENWDASLIVTTTVQLFESLFADRSSSCRKLHNIANSVIILDEVQTLPVHLLEPILDVLQQLVQFYGVTVILCSATQPALETSPFFRGLQGVREIIPDPQKYFSLLKRVGYQIPAGNEKWSWEQVAEAMRQSRQAMAVVNTKQDALALLEALDDPEALHLSTLLCGAHRRKVLQEVRRRLGNGRPCRLVATQVVEAGVDLDFPLVLRAVGPLDRIVQAAGRCNREGKLQEGRVIIFNPEEGHLPPGSYKTGTEIASTLLAGETGVDLHDPGLYRIYFQRLYQSCTLDAKGIQASRRSLNYPEVAQKFQMIEQRVVPVIVHYHEGPDDRKVDELISALRHRGVSRQIMRQLQPYLVNINAYTVNSLQREGVIQEISPGLYEWLGGYDEIRGLVTKACDPKELVF
;
A
#
# COMPACT_ATOMS: atom_id res chain seq x y z
N MET A 1 29.28 39.36 -16.10
CA MET A 1 28.28 38.97 -15.07
C MET A 1 28.91 37.87 -14.25
N VAL A 2 28.72 37.87 -12.92
CA VAL A 2 29.18 36.75 -12.08
C VAL A 2 28.28 35.55 -12.40
N GLU A 3 28.87 34.46 -12.87
CA GLU A 3 28.15 33.22 -13.15
C GLU A 3 28.05 32.38 -11.88
N PHE A 4 26.82 32.04 -11.48
CA PHE A 4 26.55 31.15 -10.35
C PHE A 4 26.15 29.78 -10.87
N LEU A 5 26.70 28.72 -10.29
CA LEU A 5 26.42 27.33 -10.66
C LEU A 5 25.38 26.71 -9.73
N ALA A 6 24.48 25.90 -10.28
CA ALA A 6 23.60 25.02 -9.51
C ALA A 6 24.28 23.70 -9.17
N HIS A 7 24.99 23.14 -10.16
CA HIS A 7 25.56 21.80 -10.12
C HIS A 7 27.01 21.82 -10.64
N SER A 8 27.81 20.86 -10.17
CA SER A 8 29.13 20.59 -10.71
C SER A 8 29.04 20.09 -12.16
N ALA A 9 30.20 19.97 -12.80
CA ALA A 9 30.26 19.46 -14.17
C ALA A 9 29.75 18.01 -14.22
N ASN A 10 28.90 17.71 -15.21
CA ASN A 10 28.48 16.34 -15.51
C ASN A 10 29.64 15.54 -16.16
N ALA A 11 29.39 14.27 -16.49
CA ALA A 11 30.39 13.40 -17.12
C ALA A 11 30.94 13.92 -18.47
N LYS A 12 30.26 14.90 -19.10
CA LYS A 12 30.69 15.57 -20.34
C LYS A 12 31.39 16.91 -20.09
N GLY A 13 31.69 17.26 -18.84
CA GLY A 13 32.31 18.52 -18.47
C GLY A 13 31.36 19.72 -18.47
N GLN A 14 30.06 19.53 -18.71
CA GLN A 14 29.08 20.62 -18.79
C GLN A 14 28.59 20.98 -17.39
N ARG A 15 28.61 22.27 -17.05
CA ARG A 15 28.08 22.82 -15.80
C ARG A 15 26.69 23.40 -16.04
N GLN A 16 25.86 23.43 -15.02
CA GLN A 16 24.52 24.03 -15.08
C GLN A 16 24.50 25.36 -14.32
N LEU A 17 24.03 26.42 -14.97
CA LEU A 17 23.87 27.72 -14.34
C LEU A 17 22.72 27.67 -13.32
N LEU A 18 22.90 28.36 -12.19
CA LEU A 18 21.91 28.39 -11.11
C LEU A 18 20.59 29.00 -11.58
N TYR A 19 20.65 30.06 -12.37
CA TYR A 19 19.44 30.68 -12.92
C TYR A 19 18.63 29.75 -13.82
N GLU A 20 19.32 29.00 -14.70
CA GLU A 20 18.68 28.05 -15.62
C GLU A 20 17.99 26.92 -14.86
N HIS A 21 18.68 26.35 -13.86
CA HIS A 21 18.14 25.34 -12.97
C HIS A 21 16.91 25.84 -12.22
N LEU A 22 17.02 26.98 -11.52
CA LEU A 22 15.90 27.54 -10.74
C LEU A 22 14.68 27.83 -11.63
N LEU A 23 14.90 28.35 -12.84
CA LEU A 23 13.81 28.64 -13.79
C LEU A 23 13.19 27.34 -14.35
N ALA A 24 14.00 26.32 -14.65
CA ALA A 24 13.50 25.02 -15.10
C ALA A 24 12.65 24.34 -14.02
N VAL A 25 13.15 24.31 -12.77
CA VAL A 25 12.40 23.77 -11.62
C VAL A 25 11.14 24.59 -11.35
N ALA A 26 11.21 25.92 -11.41
CA ALA A 26 10.04 26.79 -11.25
C ALA A 26 8.94 26.49 -12.29
N ASN A 27 9.31 26.33 -13.56
CA ASN A 27 8.35 26.02 -14.62
C ASN A 27 7.73 24.62 -14.46
N LEU A 28 8.55 23.60 -14.15
CA LEU A 28 8.04 22.26 -13.90
C LEU A 28 7.12 22.21 -12.67
N ALA A 29 7.54 22.82 -11.56
CA ALA A 29 6.75 22.89 -10.34
C ALA A 29 5.45 23.67 -10.53
N ARG A 30 5.44 24.72 -11.36
CA ARG A 30 4.23 25.45 -11.77
C ARG A 30 3.26 24.52 -12.49
N ASP A 31 3.75 23.78 -13.48
CA ASP A 31 2.91 22.91 -14.31
C ASP A 31 2.36 21.73 -13.48
N PHE A 32 3.15 21.20 -12.54
CA PHE A 32 2.68 20.21 -11.57
C PHE A 32 1.67 20.79 -10.59
N ALA A 33 1.90 21.98 -10.04
CA ALA A 33 0.99 22.61 -9.08
C ALA A 33 -0.29 23.19 -9.71
N ALA A 34 -0.36 23.33 -11.04
CA ALA A 34 -1.55 23.80 -11.75
C ALA A 34 -2.79 22.95 -11.44
N ARG A 35 -2.63 21.62 -11.37
CA ARG A 35 -3.70 20.67 -11.02
C ARG A 35 -4.17 20.79 -9.56
N LEU A 36 -3.36 21.41 -8.70
CA LEU A 36 -3.67 21.71 -7.30
C LEU A 36 -4.34 23.09 -7.14
N GLY A 37 -4.56 23.80 -8.26
CA GLY A 37 -5.06 25.17 -8.26
C GLY A 37 -4.03 26.21 -7.78
N ALA A 38 -2.74 25.88 -7.77
CA ALA A 38 -1.69 26.71 -7.18
C ALA A 38 -0.42 26.85 -8.05
N PRO A 39 -0.53 27.14 -9.36
CA PRO A 39 0.63 27.19 -10.26
C PRO A 39 1.67 28.23 -9.82
N HIS A 40 1.24 29.41 -9.36
CA HIS A 40 2.13 30.48 -8.93
C HIS A 40 2.91 30.12 -7.65
N LEU A 41 2.26 29.46 -6.69
CA LEU A 41 2.95 28.95 -5.49
C LEU A 41 3.98 27.88 -5.85
N GLY A 42 3.67 26.99 -6.80
CA GLY A 42 4.62 26.01 -7.34
C GLY A 42 5.82 26.68 -8.01
N TYR A 43 5.57 27.69 -8.86
CA TYR A 43 6.61 28.48 -9.49
C TYR A 43 7.55 29.14 -8.47
N ARG A 44 6.98 29.79 -7.45
CA ARG A 44 7.76 30.46 -6.39
C ARG A 44 8.55 29.47 -5.55
N ALA A 45 7.97 28.32 -5.22
CA ALA A 45 8.68 27.25 -4.53
C ALA A 45 9.92 26.81 -5.32
N GLY A 46 9.76 26.54 -6.63
CA GLY A 46 10.86 26.13 -7.51
C GLY A 46 11.92 27.22 -7.69
N LEU A 47 11.51 28.48 -7.87
CA LEU A 47 12.44 29.60 -8.01
C LEU A 47 13.26 29.86 -6.74
N TRP A 48 12.70 29.55 -5.57
CA TRP A 48 13.31 29.89 -4.29
C TRP A 48 14.06 28.75 -3.60
N HIS A 49 13.83 27.49 -3.98
CA HIS A 49 14.28 26.34 -3.18
C HIS A 49 15.79 26.33 -2.91
N ASP A 50 16.57 26.72 -3.93
CA ASP A 50 18.03 26.63 -3.95
C ASP A 50 18.75 27.98 -3.89
N LEU A 51 18.07 29.05 -3.47
CA LEU A 51 18.67 30.40 -3.44
C LEU A 51 19.99 30.45 -2.67
N GLY A 52 20.18 29.65 -1.62
CA GLY A 52 21.43 29.65 -0.86
C GLY A 52 22.66 29.27 -1.68
N LYS A 53 22.49 28.69 -2.88
CA LYS A 53 23.60 28.46 -3.82
C LYS A 53 24.20 29.77 -4.36
N PHE A 54 23.51 30.90 -4.29
CA PHE A 54 24.09 32.22 -4.62
C PHE A 54 25.13 32.71 -3.58
N HIS A 55 25.29 32.02 -2.43
CA HIS A 55 26.29 32.39 -1.45
C HIS A 55 27.72 31.99 -1.93
N PRO A 56 28.74 32.85 -1.77
CA PRO A 56 30.11 32.58 -2.23
C PRO A 56 30.70 31.26 -1.70
N GLU A 57 30.45 30.93 -0.44
CA GLU A 57 30.91 29.65 0.15
C GLU A 57 30.33 28.41 -0.55
N PHE A 58 29.09 28.49 -1.06
CA PHE A 58 28.50 27.37 -1.79
C PHE A 58 29.11 27.26 -3.20
N GLN A 59 29.41 28.39 -3.84
CA GLN A 59 30.11 28.40 -5.12
C GLN A 59 31.53 27.82 -5.00
N ALA A 60 32.28 28.20 -3.96
CA ALA A 60 33.59 27.62 -3.65
C ALA A 60 33.49 26.09 -3.43
N TYR A 61 32.44 25.61 -2.77
CA TYR A 61 32.18 24.17 -2.64
C TYR A 61 31.95 23.48 -3.98
N LEU A 62 31.10 24.04 -4.87
CA LEU A 62 30.87 23.47 -6.20
C LEU A 62 32.12 23.47 -7.09
N GLN A 63 33.05 24.39 -6.84
CA GLN A 63 34.33 24.49 -7.54
C GLN A 63 35.41 23.56 -6.96
N GLY A 64 35.11 22.84 -5.87
CA GLY A 64 36.07 21.93 -5.22
C GLY A 64 37.08 22.63 -4.32
N GLU A 65 36.86 23.92 -4.01
CA GLU A 65 37.76 24.78 -3.24
C GLU A 65 37.45 24.76 -1.72
N ALA A 66 36.36 24.08 -1.32
CA ALA A 66 35.92 23.95 0.07
C ALA A 66 35.80 22.47 0.51
N GLY A 67 35.47 22.25 1.79
CA GLY A 67 35.40 20.93 2.40
C GLY A 67 34.41 19.95 1.73
N ARG A 68 34.50 18.66 2.10
CA ARG A 68 33.71 17.56 1.50
C ARG A 68 32.17 17.71 1.63
N ARG A 69 31.67 18.54 2.55
CA ARG A 69 30.25 18.77 2.79
C ARG A 69 29.89 20.21 2.47
N GLY A 70 28.95 20.41 1.54
CA GLY A 70 28.47 21.73 1.16
C GLY A 70 27.74 22.44 2.31
N PRO A 71 27.79 23.79 2.36
CA PRO A 71 27.08 24.55 3.37
C PRO A 71 25.56 24.51 3.10
N ASN A 72 24.74 24.87 4.09
CA ASN A 72 23.29 24.87 3.95
C ASN A 72 22.84 25.79 2.81
N HIS A 73 21.96 25.34 1.92
CA HIS A 73 21.50 26.14 0.77
C HIS A 73 19.99 26.35 0.68
N SER A 74 19.19 25.62 1.47
CA SER A 74 17.74 25.76 1.53
C SER A 74 17.26 26.91 2.43
N SER A 75 18.03 27.29 3.44
CA SER A 75 17.55 28.25 4.46
C SER A 75 17.31 29.65 3.91
N ALA A 76 18.11 30.10 2.94
CA ALA A 76 17.92 31.42 2.35
C ALA A 76 16.59 31.53 1.58
N GLY A 77 16.22 30.49 0.84
CA GLY A 77 14.93 30.39 0.17
C GLY A 77 13.76 30.34 1.15
N ALA A 78 13.89 29.55 2.22
CA ALA A 78 12.87 29.44 3.26
C ALA A 78 12.65 30.77 4.00
N LEU A 79 13.73 31.53 4.26
CA LEU A 79 13.68 32.87 4.83
C LEU A 79 13.01 33.89 3.90
N LEU A 80 13.21 33.77 2.58
CA LEU A 80 12.49 34.61 1.62
C LEU A 80 11.00 34.26 1.62
N ALA A 81 10.68 32.98 1.51
CA ALA A 81 9.31 32.49 1.51
C ALA A 81 8.56 32.91 2.77
N SER A 82 9.18 32.84 3.95
CA SER A 82 8.50 33.18 5.21
C SER A 82 8.07 34.65 5.32
N LYS A 83 8.66 35.55 4.54
CA LYS A 83 8.26 36.96 4.47
C LYS A 83 7.00 37.18 3.63
N TYR A 84 6.78 36.35 2.61
CA TYR A 84 5.69 36.51 1.65
C TYR A 84 4.54 35.54 1.90
N PHE A 85 4.84 34.32 2.37
CA PHE A 85 3.89 33.29 2.76
C PHE A 85 4.58 32.18 3.58
N GLU A 86 4.48 32.24 4.91
CA GLU A 86 5.12 31.29 5.86
C GLU A 86 4.98 29.81 5.45
N PRO A 87 3.81 29.31 5.00
CA PRO A 87 3.66 27.90 4.66
C PRO A 87 4.59 27.39 3.55
N LEU A 88 5.01 28.23 2.59
CA LEU A 88 5.97 27.82 1.56
C LEU A 88 7.36 27.52 2.12
N ALA A 89 7.71 28.07 3.29
CA ALA A 89 8.99 27.84 3.92
C ALA A 89 9.17 26.37 4.35
N PHE A 90 8.09 25.63 4.64
CA PHE A 90 8.16 24.19 4.93
C PHE A 90 8.73 23.40 3.75
N LEU A 91 8.22 23.68 2.55
CA LEU A 91 8.60 22.96 1.33
C LEU A 91 10.06 23.22 1.00
N ILE A 92 10.46 24.49 1.03
CA ILE A 92 11.82 24.92 0.67
C ILE A 92 12.83 24.45 1.73
N ALA A 93 12.53 24.54 3.02
CA ALA A 93 13.44 24.03 4.05
C ALA A 93 13.62 22.50 3.97
N GLY A 94 12.58 21.80 3.51
CA GLY A 94 12.49 20.34 3.48
C GLY A 94 12.88 19.66 2.16
N HIS A 95 13.13 20.38 1.06
CA HIS A 95 13.22 19.77 -0.28
C HIS A 95 14.26 18.63 -0.42
N HIS A 96 15.32 18.61 0.40
CA HIS A 96 16.24 17.46 0.50
C HIS A 96 15.99 16.55 1.71
N GLY A 97 15.67 17.12 2.87
CA GLY A 97 15.61 16.39 4.15
C GLY A 97 14.26 15.73 4.47
N GLY A 98 13.20 16.16 3.80
CA GLY A 98 11.80 15.90 4.16
C GLY A 98 11.13 17.12 4.80
N LEU A 99 9.80 17.13 4.81
CA LEU A 99 9.00 18.19 5.42
C LEU A 99 9.26 18.27 6.94
N PRO A 100 9.67 19.42 7.48
CA PRO A 100 9.97 19.58 8.91
C PRO A 100 8.71 19.79 9.73
N ASP A 101 8.82 19.69 11.05
CA ASP A 101 7.80 20.23 11.95
C ASP A 101 7.91 21.76 12.10
N ARG A 102 6.87 22.38 12.66
CA ARG A 102 6.81 23.85 12.81
C ARG A 102 7.88 24.43 13.76
N ALA A 103 8.26 23.71 14.80
CA ALA A 103 9.28 24.15 15.76
C ALA A 103 10.69 24.07 15.15
N GLU A 104 10.98 22.99 14.43
CA GLU A 104 12.21 22.83 13.65
C GLU A 104 12.33 23.96 12.62
N LEU A 105 11.28 24.21 11.83
CA LEU A 105 11.26 25.30 10.85
C LEU A 105 11.53 26.65 11.52
N LYS A 106 10.83 26.98 12.60
CA LYS A 106 11.03 28.25 13.33
C LYS A 106 12.45 28.40 13.88
N THR A 107 13.04 27.33 14.37
CA THR A 107 14.43 27.33 14.87
C THR A 107 15.39 27.64 13.72
N ARG A 108 15.21 26.96 12.58
CA ARG A 108 16.03 27.16 11.38
C ARG A 108 15.93 28.58 10.82
N LEU A 109 14.74 29.17 10.80
CA LEU A 109 14.50 30.54 10.34
C LEU A 109 15.06 31.61 11.29
N LYS A 110 15.42 31.26 12.53
CA LYS A 110 16.01 32.19 13.51
C LYS A 110 17.52 31.99 13.70
N ASP A 111 18.12 31.05 12.99
CA ASP A 111 19.55 30.78 13.08
C ASP A 111 20.38 31.99 12.61
N LYS A 112 21.27 32.49 13.49
CA LYS A 112 22.04 33.71 13.24
C LYS A 112 22.96 33.58 12.02
N VAL A 113 23.55 32.39 11.82
CA VAL A 113 24.45 32.16 10.68
C VAL A 113 23.66 32.20 9.37
N GLN A 114 22.48 31.57 9.33
CA GLN A 114 21.62 31.63 8.14
C GLN A 114 21.11 33.05 7.85
N LEU A 115 20.79 33.84 8.88
CA LEU A 115 20.35 35.23 8.71
C LEU A 115 21.42 36.14 8.11
N GLU A 116 22.69 35.95 8.48
CA GLU A 116 23.79 36.69 7.85
C GLU A 116 24.03 36.23 6.41
N ARG A 117 24.08 34.91 6.16
CA ARG A 117 24.24 34.36 4.81
C ARG A 117 23.10 34.78 3.87
N TYR A 118 21.88 34.93 4.40
CA TYR A 118 20.71 35.34 3.65
C TYR A 118 20.84 36.72 3.00
N LYS A 119 21.46 37.70 3.68
CA LYS A 119 21.65 39.06 3.12
C LYS A 119 22.50 39.03 1.86
N THR A 120 23.68 38.40 1.95
CA THR A 120 24.61 38.22 0.82
C THR A 120 23.96 37.43 -0.32
N THR A 121 23.25 36.35 0.03
CA THR A 121 22.55 35.50 -0.93
C THR A 121 21.52 36.29 -1.74
N LEU A 122 20.66 37.09 -1.08
CA LEU A 122 19.65 37.88 -1.78
C LEU A 122 20.25 38.98 -2.64
N GLN A 123 21.31 39.63 -2.19
CA GLN A 123 21.99 40.65 -3.00
C GLN A 123 22.47 40.06 -4.33
N ASN A 124 23.08 38.87 -4.29
CA ASN A 124 23.52 38.16 -5.48
C ASN A 124 22.35 37.67 -6.34
N ALA A 125 21.31 37.09 -5.72
CA ALA A 125 20.14 36.59 -6.44
C ALA A 125 19.40 37.70 -7.19
N ARG A 126 19.25 38.90 -6.60
CA ARG A 126 18.60 40.07 -7.24
C ARG A 126 19.33 40.59 -8.48
N GLN A 127 20.64 40.36 -8.58
CA GLN A 127 21.41 40.75 -9.78
C GLN A 127 21.13 39.82 -10.96
N VAL A 128 20.66 38.60 -10.69
CA VAL A 128 20.51 37.53 -11.68
C VAL A 128 19.04 37.22 -11.98
N ILE A 129 18.14 37.44 -11.02
CA ILE A 129 16.71 37.10 -11.11
C ILE A 129 15.89 38.39 -11.06
N PRO A 130 15.43 38.92 -12.21
CA PRO A 130 14.71 40.19 -12.28
C PRO A 130 13.38 40.25 -11.49
N SER A 131 12.73 39.10 -11.26
CA SER A 131 11.43 39.00 -10.57
C SER A 131 11.50 38.04 -9.38
N LEU A 132 12.57 38.14 -8.58
CA LEU A 132 12.82 37.27 -7.44
C LEU A 132 11.69 37.33 -6.40
N GLU A 133 11.35 38.54 -5.95
CA GLU A 133 10.23 38.80 -5.05
C GLU A 133 8.90 38.91 -5.82
N PRO A 134 7.77 38.53 -5.20
CA PRO A 134 6.47 38.71 -5.82
C PRO A 134 6.00 40.17 -5.67
N GLU A 135 5.26 40.65 -6.67
CA GLU A 135 4.66 41.99 -6.64
C GLU A 135 3.47 42.07 -5.66
N GLN A 136 2.84 40.93 -5.36
CA GLN A 136 1.70 40.83 -4.45
C GLN A 136 1.93 39.74 -3.38
N PRO A 137 1.27 39.84 -2.22
CA PRO A 137 1.22 38.77 -1.25
C PRO A 137 0.69 37.46 -1.86
N LEU A 138 1.38 36.35 -1.59
CA LEU A 138 1.06 35.03 -2.18
C LEU A 138 -0.15 34.35 -1.52
N ASP A 139 -0.58 34.83 -0.34
CA ASP A 139 -1.77 34.34 0.35
C ASP A 139 -3.08 34.58 -0.44
N LYS A 140 -3.11 35.63 -1.27
CA LYS A 140 -4.21 35.90 -2.21
C LYS A 140 -4.32 34.88 -3.35
N GLU A 141 -3.27 34.11 -3.59
CA GLU A 141 -3.18 33.11 -4.65
C GLU A 141 -3.53 31.69 -4.15
N LEU A 142 -3.98 31.57 -2.90
CA LEU A 142 -4.41 30.27 -2.36
C LEU A 142 -5.66 29.76 -3.07
N PRO A 143 -5.78 28.44 -3.31
CA PRO A 143 -7.03 27.85 -3.76
C PRO A 143 -8.22 28.24 -2.86
N PRO A 144 -9.42 28.50 -3.42
CA PRO A 144 -10.58 28.95 -2.63
C PRO A 144 -10.93 28.04 -1.45
N PHE A 145 -10.70 26.73 -1.54
CA PHE A 145 -10.98 25.79 -0.45
C PHE A 145 -10.05 25.91 0.78
N LEU A 146 -8.97 26.69 0.63
CA LEU A 146 -8.05 27.10 1.70
C LEU A 146 -8.30 28.54 2.17
N GLN A 147 -9.09 29.32 1.42
CA GLN A 147 -9.46 30.69 1.74
C GLN A 147 -10.77 30.70 2.55
N GLY A 148 -10.73 31.22 3.79
CA GLY A 148 -11.93 31.40 4.60
C GLY A 148 -12.46 30.10 5.22
N GLY A 149 -12.71 30.16 6.51
CA GLY A 149 -13.15 29.04 7.34
C GLY A 149 -12.48 29.10 8.70
N ALA A 150 -13.27 29.05 9.78
CA ALA A 150 -12.76 28.84 11.12
C ALA A 150 -12.99 27.36 11.50
N GLY A 151 -11.97 26.69 12.04
CA GLY A 151 -12.12 25.35 12.60
C GLY A 151 -11.00 24.37 12.26
N ALA A 152 -11.02 23.23 12.93
CA ALA A 152 -10.01 22.17 12.85
C ALA A 152 -9.82 21.59 11.43
N ASP A 153 -10.82 21.70 10.56
CA ASP A 153 -10.82 21.13 9.20
C ASP A 153 -9.94 21.90 8.22
N VAL A 154 -9.69 23.19 8.44
CA VAL A 154 -8.86 23.99 7.54
C VAL A 154 -7.40 23.56 7.65
N PHE A 155 -6.93 23.25 8.86
CA PHE A 155 -5.54 22.88 9.09
C PHE A 155 -5.16 21.54 8.45
N SER A 156 -6.04 20.54 8.46
CA SER A 156 -5.78 19.27 7.75
C SER A 156 -5.80 19.45 6.23
N ARG A 157 -6.62 20.37 5.69
CA ARG A 157 -6.59 20.74 4.27
C ARG A 157 -5.29 21.43 3.87
N VAL A 158 -4.83 22.38 4.69
CA VAL A 158 -3.55 23.07 4.48
C VAL A 158 -2.40 22.06 4.52
N GLU A 159 -2.41 21.14 5.49
CA GLU A 159 -1.39 20.10 5.61
C GLU A 159 -1.27 19.24 4.34
N LEU A 160 -2.39 18.70 3.85
CA LEU A 160 -2.39 17.88 2.64
C LEU A 160 -1.97 18.69 1.41
N PHE A 161 -2.48 19.93 1.29
CA PHE A 161 -2.11 20.84 0.21
C PHE A 161 -0.60 21.08 0.14
N LEU A 162 0.02 21.42 1.28
CA LEU A 162 1.46 21.67 1.36
C LEU A 162 2.27 20.41 1.05
N ARG A 163 1.80 19.22 1.45
CA ARG A 163 2.44 17.94 1.08
C ARG A 163 2.37 17.67 -0.44
N LEU A 164 1.23 17.95 -1.09
CA LEU A 164 1.09 17.80 -2.55
C LEU A 164 1.92 18.85 -3.31
N LEU A 165 2.01 20.07 -2.78
CA LEU A 165 2.86 21.12 -3.37
C LEU A 165 4.35 20.82 -3.15
N PHE A 166 4.73 20.25 -2.00
CA PHE A 166 6.06 19.72 -1.74
C PHE A 166 6.45 18.65 -2.75
N SER A 167 5.54 17.71 -3.02
CA SER A 167 5.70 16.69 -4.06
C SER A 167 6.01 17.31 -5.42
N SER A 168 5.31 18.38 -5.79
CA SER A 168 5.52 19.11 -7.05
C SER A 168 6.91 19.73 -7.13
N LEU A 169 7.36 20.39 -6.04
CA LEU A 169 8.71 20.98 -5.96
C LEU A 169 9.81 19.93 -6.07
N VAL A 170 9.72 18.90 -5.23
CA VAL A 170 10.75 17.86 -5.15
C VAL A 170 10.85 17.11 -6.47
N ASP A 171 9.73 16.71 -7.08
CA ASP A 171 9.83 15.98 -8.35
C ASP A 171 10.39 16.87 -9.47
N ALA A 172 10.05 18.16 -9.51
CA ALA A 172 10.62 19.10 -10.47
C ALA A 172 12.16 19.24 -10.33
N ASP A 173 12.66 19.36 -9.09
CA ASP A 173 14.10 19.43 -8.79
C ASP A 173 14.84 18.14 -9.22
N PHE A 174 14.27 16.97 -8.89
CA PHE A 174 14.83 15.69 -9.29
C PHE A 174 14.85 15.51 -10.81
N LEU A 175 13.79 15.89 -11.52
CA LEU A 175 13.71 15.75 -12.98
C LEU A 175 14.68 16.67 -13.73
N ASP A 176 14.88 17.89 -13.24
CA ASP A 176 15.86 18.82 -13.83
C ASP A 176 17.31 18.35 -13.54
N THR A 177 17.57 17.90 -12.31
CA THR A 177 18.87 17.33 -11.94
C THR A 177 19.19 16.08 -12.76
N GLU A 178 18.21 15.18 -12.95
CA GLU A 178 18.35 14.00 -13.82
C GLU A 178 18.66 14.40 -15.26
N ARG A 179 17.98 15.42 -15.81
CA ARG A 179 18.23 15.91 -17.17
C ARG A 179 19.66 16.40 -17.37
N HIS A 180 20.26 17.02 -16.36
CA HIS A 180 21.64 17.53 -16.41
C HIS A 180 22.68 16.41 -16.32
N PHE A 181 22.53 15.50 -15.37
CA PHE A 181 23.52 14.45 -15.09
C PHE A 181 23.33 13.19 -15.95
N GLU A 182 22.09 12.82 -16.25
CA GLU A 182 21.71 11.55 -16.89
C GLU A 182 20.70 11.76 -18.04
N PRO A 183 21.05 12.52 -19.10
CA PRO A 183 20.12 12.85 -20.19
C PRO A 183 19.61 11.62 -20.98
N SER A 184 20.31 10.49 -20.90
CA SER A 184 19.86 9.20 -21.44
C SER A 184 18.65 8.66 -20.67
N LEU A 185 18.64 8.76 -19.34
CA LEU A 185 17.52 8.31 -18.49
C LEU A 185 16.27 9.16 -18.72
N THR A 186 16.43 10.47 -18.89
CA THR A 186 15.31 11.36 -19.20
C THR A 186 14.59 10.98 -20.49
N LYS A 187 15.32 10.49 -21.50
CA LYS A 187 14.72 10.01 -22.77
C LYS A 187 13.93 8.71 -22.61
N LEU A 188 14.20 7.92 -21.56
CA LEU A 188 13.48 6.69 -21.26
C LEU A 188 12.15 6.96 -20.52
N ARG A 189 11.99 8.14 -19.91
CA ARG A 189 10.72 8.58 -19.31
C ARG A 189 9.70 8.87 -20.41
N GLN A 190 9.01 7.82 -20.86
CA GLN A 190 7.86 7.91 -21.75
C GLN A 190 6.61 7.51 -20.98
N LYS A 191 5.55 8.32 -21.10
CA LYS A 191 4.21 7.90 -20.67
C LYS A 191 3.83 6.65 -21.48
N GLY A 192 3.28 5.64 -20.81
CA GLY A 192 2.75 4.44 -21.45
C GLY A 192 1.58 4.75 -22.38
N ALA A 193 0.82 3.74 -22.77
CA ALA A 193 -0.39 3.92 -23.55
C ALA A 193 -1.34 4.96 -22.93
N SER A 194 -2.03 5.72 -23.78
CA SER A 194 -3.08 6.65 -23.35
C SER A 194 -4.27 5.91 -22.74
N ILE A 195 -5.07 6.58 -21.90
CA ILE A 195 -6.32 6.02 -21.36
C ILE A 195 -7.24 5.50 -22.49
N ALA A 196 -7.30 6.19 -23.64
CA ALA A 196 -8.10 5.76 -24.79
C ALA A 196 -7.59 4.46 -25.43
N THR A 197 -6.27 4.31 -25.50
CA THR A 197 -5.63 3.07 -25.95
C THR A 197 -5.90 1.93 -24.97
N LEU A 198 -5.76 2.17 -23.66
CA LEU A 198 -6.05 1.18 -22.62
C LEU A 198 -7.52 0.72 -22.67
N TRP A 199 -8.46 1.65 -22.83
CA TRP A 199 -9.88 1.32 -23.04
C TRP A 199 -10.10 0.43 -24.26
N SER A 200 -9.49 0.77 -25.40
CA SER A 200 -9.62 -0.01 -26.63
C SER A 200 -9.12 -1.45 -26.46
N LEU A 201 -8.01 -1.63 -25.74
CA LEU A 201 -7.47 -2.94 -25.41
C LEU A 201 -8.40 -3.74 -24.48
N LEU A 202 -8.92 -3.11 -23.41
CA LEU A 202 -9.87 -3.78 -22.51
C LEU A 202 -11.16 -4.17 -23.22
N ALA A 203 -11.72 -3.28 -24.04
CA ALA A 203 -12.95 -3.53 -24.78
C ALA A 203 -12.80 -4.69 -25.76
N ALA A 204 -11.69 -4.72 -26.52
CA ALA A 204 -11.39 -5.82 -27.44
C ALA A 204 -11.20 -7.16 -26.71
N ASP A 205 -10.47 -7.16 -25.59
CA ASP A 205 -10.28 -8.37 -24.79
C ASP A 205 -11.58 -8.85 -24.14
N GLN A 206 -12.41 -7.93 -23.64
CA GLN A 206 -13.71 -8.24 -23.07
C GLN A 206 -14.66 -8.87 -24.12
N GLN A 207 -14.68 -8.37 -25.35
CA GLN A 207 -15.45 -8.98 -26.44
C GLN A 207 -15.00 -10.43 -26.70
N ARG A 208 -13.69 -10.68 -26.82
CA ARG A 208 -13.16 -12.04 -27.03
C ARG A 208 -13.56 -13.01 -25.92
N LEU A 209 -13.55 -12.55 -24.66
CA LEU A 209 -14.01 -13.38 -23.55
C LEU A 209 -15.49 -13.68 -23.66
N MET A 210 -16.30 -12.67 -23.93
CA MET A 210 -17.75 -12.78 -24.06
C MET A 210 -18.18 -13.71 -25.20
N ASP A 211 -17.42 -13.77 -26.29
CA ASP A 211 -17.69 -14.65 -27.43
C ASP A 211 -17.35 -16.13 -27.13
N LYS A 212 -16.38 -16.38 -26.25
CA LYS A 212 -15.92 -17.73 -25.90
C LYS A 212 -16.66 -18.36 -24.72
N SER A 213 -17.46 -17.60 -23.99
CA SER A 213 -17.95 -18.00 -22.67
C SER A 213 -19.48 -18.08 -22.61
N ALA A 214 -20.00 -19.31 -22.73
CA ALA A 214 -21.40 -19.64 -22.44
C ALA A 214 -21.60 -19.91 -20.93
N GLY A 215 -22.81 -19.71 -20.41
CA GLY A 215 -23.21 -20.09 -19.04
C GLY A 215 -23.75 -18.95 -18.17
N HIS A 216 -24.53 -19.33 -17.16
CA HIS A 216 -25.25 -18.41 -16.27
C HIS A 216 -24.34 -17.42 -15.53
N VAL A 217 -23.19 -17.89 -15.01
CA VAL A 217 -22.20 -17.03 -14.31
C VAL A 217 -21.63 -15.95 -15.24
N ASN A 218 -21.42 -16.27 -16.53
CA ASN A 218 -20.88 -15.30 -17.49
C ASN A 218 -21.93 -14.26 -17.91
N GLN A 219 -23.21 -14.62 -17.93
CA GLN A 219 -24.31 -13.65 -18.09
C GLN A 219 -24.35 -12.66 -16.93
N ILE A 220 -24.23 -13.14 -15.69
CA ILE A 220 -24.18 -12.28 -14.50
C ILE A 220 -22.96 -11.34 -14.55
N ARG A 221 -21.78 -11.86 -14.90
CA ARG A 221 -20.57 -11.03 -15.07
C ARG A 221 -20.75 -9.96 -16.15
N ARG A 222 -21.48 -10.28 -17.23
CA ARG A 222 -21.82 -9.32 -18.28
C ARG A 222 -22.76 -8.23 -17.75
N GLU A 223 -23.82 -8.59 -17.03
CA GLU A 223 -24.73 -7.60 -16.41
C GLU A 223 -23.95 -6.64 -15.48
N ILE A 224 -23.10 -7.17 -14.60
CA ILE A 224 -22.24 -6.38 -13.71
C ILE A 224 -21.30 -5.46 -14.51
N TYR A 225 -20.66 -5.98 -15.55
CA TYR A 225 -19.78 -5.20 -16.44
C TYR A 225 -20.53 -4.05 -17.12
N GLU A 226 -21.73 -4.30 -17.64
CA GLU A 226 -22.56 -3.28 -18.29
C GLU A 226 -23.03 -2.20 -17.31
N HIS A 227 -23.37 -2.57 -16.07
CA HIS A 227 -23.66 -1.60 -15.01
C HIS A 227 -22.47 -0.71 -14.71
N CYS A 228 -21.27 -1.28 -14.59
CA CYS A 228 -20.03 -0.51 -14.45
C CYS A 228 -19.81 0.46 -15.63
N CYS A 229 -20.03 0.02 -16.87
CA CYS A 229 -19.86 0.87 -18.04
C CYS A 229 -20.86 2.05 -18.05
N ARG A 230 -22.15 1.79 -17.74
CA ARG A 230 -23.18 2.82 -17.70
C ARG A 230 -22.95 3.84 -16.57
N SER A 231 -22.56 3.37 -15.40
CA SER A 231 -22.32 4.23 -14.24
C SER A 231 -21.07 5.12 -14.39
N ALA A 232 -20.19 4.82 -15.36
CA ALA A 232 -18.98 5.61 -15.60
C ALA A 232 -19.25 7.07 -16.01
N GLU A 233 -20.45 7.37 -16.53
CA GLU A 233 -20.87 8.73 -16.89
C GLU A 233 -21.32 9.56 -15.68
N LEU A 234 -21.59 8.95 -14.53
CA LEU A 234 -21.97 9.67 -13.32
C LEU A 234 -20.86 10.65 -12.89
N THR A 235 -21.26 11.76 -12.27
CA THR A 235 -20.33 12.83 -11.86
C THR A 235 -19.18 12.30 -11.01
N PRO A 236 -17.97 12.88 -11.03
CA PRO A 236 -16.84 12.43 -10.21
C PRO A 236 -17.19 12.42 -8.71
N GLY A 237 -16.65 11.47 -7.97
CA GLY A 237 -16.96 11.33 -6.54
C GLY A 237 -16.51 10.00 -5.95
N PHE A 238 -17.22 9.57 -4.90
CA PHE A 238 -17.09 8.23 -4.34
C PHE A 238 -18.09 7.27 -4.96
N PHE A 239 -17.61 6.06 -5.24
CA PHE A 239 -18.40 4.96 -5.73
C PHE A 239 -18.13 3.70 -4.90
N SER A 240 -19.15 2.91 -4.62
CA SER A 240 -19.00 1.53 -4.12
C SER A 240 -19.25 0.54 -5.25
N LEU A 241 -18.46 -0.54 -5.27
CA LEU A 241 -18.65 -1.68 -6.17
C LEU A 241 -18.87 -2.93 -5.30
N THR A 242 -20.11 -3.12 -4.88
CA THR A 242 -20.50 -4.24 -4.00
C THR A 242 -20.84 -5.45 -4.85
N VAL A 243 -19.90 -6.39 -4.98
CA VAL A 243 -20.04 -7.56 -5.86
C VAL A 243 -19.48 -8.82 -5.16
N PRO A 244 -20.20 -9.96 -5.20
CA PRO A 244 -19.73 -11.21 -4.61
C PRO A 244 -18.42 -11.70 -5.23
N THR A 245 -17.73 -12.59 -4.51
CA THR A 245 -16.53 -13.25 -5.03
C THR A 245 -16.84 -13.99 -6.34
N GLY A 246 -15.96 -13.85 -7.34
CA GLY A 246 -16.18 -14.43 -8.67
C GLY A 246 -17.11 -13.63 -9.61
N GLY A 247 -17.71 -12.52 -9.15
CA GLY A 247 -18.58 -11.66 -9.96
C GLY A 247 -17.87 -10.73 -10.96
N GLY A 248 -16.55 -10.83 -11.11
CA GLY A 248 -15.79 -10.08 -12.13
C GLY A 248 -15.33 -8.67 -11.71
N LYS A 249 -15.23 -8.38 -10.41
CA LYS A 249 -14.83 -7.07 -9.83
C LYS A 249 -13.64 -6.41 -10.54
N THR A 250 -12.55 -7.15 -10.74
CA THR A 250 -11.30 -6.62 -11.30
C THR A 250 -11.51 -5.98 -12.68
N ARG A 251 -12.14 -6.70 -13.62
CA ARG A 251 -12.37 -6.22 -14.99
C ARG A 251 -13.47 -5.17 -15.05
N SER A 252 -14.58 -5.37 -14.32
CA SER A 252 -15.70 -4.43 -14.33
C SER A 252 -15.35 -3.10 -13.66
N GLY A 253 -14.60 -3.13 -12.55
CA GLY A 253 -14.06 -1.92 -11.91
C GLY A 253 -13.08 -1.17 -12.81
N MET A 254 -12.20 -1.88 -13.52
CA MET A 254 -11.29 -1.26 -14.50
C MET A 254 -12.05 -0.64 -15.68
N ALA A 255 -13.12 -1.28 -16.15
CA ALA A 255 -13.97 -0.73 -17.22
C ALA A 255 -14.64 0.57 -16.81
N PHE A 256 -15.23 0.63 -15.61
CA PHE A 256 -15.73 1.88 -15.04
C PHE A 256 -14.62 2.93 -14.99
N ALA A 257 -13.44 2.58 -14.45
CA ALA A 257 -12.36 3.53 -14.25
C ALA A 257 -11.85 4.13 -15.57
N LEU A 258 -11.66 3.31 -16.61
CA LEU A 258 -11.23 3.75 -17.94
C LEU A 258 -12.27 4.63 -18.63
N LEU A 259 -13.55 4.22 -18.63
CA LEU A 259 -14.62 5.02 -19.23
C LEU A 259 -14.83 6.35 -18.49
N HIS A 260 -14.80 6.32 -17.16
CA HIS A 260 -14.91 7.52 -16.34
C HIS A 260 -13.70 8.45 -16.56
N ALA A 261 -12.51 7.87 -16.71
CA ALA A 261 -11.31 8.62 -17.04
C ALA A 261 -11.39 9.28 -18.42
N LEU A 262 -11.97 8.60 -19.42
CA LEU A 262 -12.22 9.20 -20.74
C LEU A 262 -13.23 10.33 -20.68
N HIS A 263 -14.35 10.11 -19.99
CA HIS A 263 -15.44 11.10 -19.92
C HIS A 263 -15.00 12.38 -19.20
N TYR A 264 -14.28 12.25 -18.08
CA TYR A 264 -13.86 13.37 -17.24
C TYR A 264 -12.39 13.77 -17.41
N GLN A 265 -11.74 13.29 -18.47
CA GLN A 265 -10.33 13.59 -18.80
C GLN A 265 -9.37 13.37 -17.61
N LYS A 266 -9.56 12.25 -16.90
CA LYS A 266 -8.65 11.84 -15.83
C LYS A 266 -7.34 11.38 -16.45
N GLU A 267 -6.23 11.69 -15.78
CA GLU A 267 -4.90 11.44 -16.32
C GLU A 267 -4.45 10.00 -16.13
N ARG A 268 -4.95 9.33 -15.08
CA ARG A 268 -4.45 8.02 -14.66
C ARG A 268 -5.42 7.23 -13.79
N ILE A 269 -5.14 5.93 -13.71
CA ILE A 269 -5.83 4.97 -12.86
C ILE A 269 -4.82 4.37 -11.87
N ILE A 270 -5.17 4.37 -10.59
CA ILE A 270 -4.37 3.79 -9.51
C ILE A 270 -5.18 2.66 -8.86
N VAL A 271 -4.71 1.43 -8.99
CA VAL A 271 -5.30 0.25 -8.36
C VAL A 271 -4.51 -0.09 -7.11
N ALA A 272 -5.13 0.04 -5.94
CA ALA A 272 -4.53 -0.28 -4.66
C ALA A 272 -5.09 -1.59 -4.10
N ILE A 273 -4.21 -2.57 -3.90
CA ILE A 273 -4.56 -3.93 -3.48
C ILE A 273 -3.97 -4.18 -2.08
N PRO A 274 -4.73 -4.73 -1.11
CA PRO A 274 -4.26 -4.79 0.27
C PRO A 274 -3.19 -5.84 0.53
N TYR A 275 -3.19 -6.95 -0.22
CA TYR A 275 -2.29 -8.07 0.01
C TYR A 275 -1.24 -8.19 -1.08
N THR A 276 0.03 -8.24 -0.66
CA THR A 276 1.17 -8.48 -1.57
C THR A 276 1.13 -9.87 -2.23
N SER A 277 0.33 -10.80 -1.73
CA SER A 277 0.14 -12.13 -2.34
C SER A 277 -0.83 -12.14 -3.52
N ILE A 278 -1.71 -11.14 -3.67
CA ILE A 278 -2.66 -11.03 -4.80
C ILE A 278 -2.16 -10.05 -5.86
N ILE A 279 -1.30 -9.10 -5.48
CA ILE A 279 -0.92 -7.99 -6.36
C ILE A 279 -0.30 -8.48 -7.67
N GLU A 280 0.62 -9.46 -7.61
CA GLU A 280 1.25 -10.04 -8.80
C GLU A 280 0.20 -10.68 -9.72
N GLN A 281 -0.73 -11.46 -9.17
CA GLN A 281 -1.82 -12.06 -9.95
C GLN A 281 -2.71 -11.00 -10.63
N THR A 282 -3.01 -9.90 -9.94
CA THR A 282 -3.85 -8.83 -10.51
C THR A 282 -3.07 -8.01 -11.53
N ALA A 283 -1.79 -7.75 -11.27
CA ALA A 283 -0.90 -7.11 -12.22
C ALA A 283 -0.76 -7.95 -13.49
N ASP A 284 -0.62 -9.27 -13.38
CA ASP A 284 -0.57 -10.20 -14.52
C ASP A 284 -1.86 -10.18 -15.33
N VAL A 285 -3.04 -10.18 -14.69
CA VAL A 285 -4.32 -9.99 -15.40
C VAL A 285 -4.32 -8.71 -16.21
N TYR A 286 -3.77 -7.61 -15.68
CA TYR A 286 -3.67 -6.36 -16.43
C TYR A 286 -2.59 -6.40 -17.51
N ARG A 287 -1.45 -7.06 -17.28
CA ARG A 287 -0.38 -7.25 -18.29
C ARG A 287 -0.88 -8.06 -19.48
N ASP A 288 -1.66 -9.10 -19.25
CA ASP A 288 -2.25 -9.93 -20.30
C ASP A 288 -3.20 -9.11 -21.20
N ILE A 289 -3.91 -8.14 -20.63
CA ILE A 289 -4.85 -7.28 -21.36
C ILE A 289 -4.13 -6.11 -22.05
N PHE A 290 -3.25 -5.42 -21.32
CA PHE A 290 -2.70 -4.13 -21.73
C PHE A 290 -1.27 -4.20 -22.27
N GLY A 291 -0.55 -5.31 -22.02
CA GLY A 291 0.87 -5.47 -22.28
C GLY A 291 1.75 -4.93 -21.15
N ASN A 292 2.92 -5.56 -20.95
CA ASN A 292 3.86 -5.26 -19.86
C ASN A 292 4.24 -3.78 -19.75
N ALA A 293 4.54 -3.12 -20.87
CA ALA A 293 4.97 -1.72 -20.90
C ALA A 293 3.91 -0.70 -20.42
N ASN A 294 2.65 -1.13 -20.24
CA ASN A 294 1.52 -0.26 -19.90
C ASN A 294 1.04 -0.40 -18.46
N VAL A 295 1.61 -1.32 -17.67
CA VAL A 295 1.22 -1.57 -16.28
C VAL A 295 2.40 -1.27 -15.36
N LEU A 296 2.32 -0.17 -14.61
CA LEU A 296 3.32 0.12 -13.57
C LEU A 296 2.96 -0.64 -12.29
N GLU A 297 3.65 -1.74 -12.03
CA GLU A 297 3.56 -2.44 -10.73
C GLU A 297 4.54 -1.82 -9.73
N HIS A 298 4.06 -1.36 -8.58
CA HIS A 298 4.89 -0.73 -7.55
C HIS A 298 4.51 -1.17 -6.14
N HIS A 299 5.31 -2.08 -5.57
CA HIS A 299 5.23 -2.54 -4.18
C HIS A 299 6.57 -3.13 -3.73
N SER A 300 6.70 -3.40 -2.43
CA SER A 300 7.95 -3.91 -1.82
C SER A 300 8.41 -5.30 -2.28
N ALA A 301 7.56 -6.04 -3.02
CA ALA A 301 7.87 -7.38 -3.51
C ALA A 301 8.21 -7.43 -5.02
N VAL A 302 8.09 -6.32 -5.77
CA VAL A 302 8.51 -6.28 -7.18
C VAL A 302 10.00 -6.58 -7.27
N ALA A 303 10.37 -7.54 -8.10
CA ALA A 303 11.76 -7.91 -8.32
C ALA A 303 12.54 -6.77 -9.00
N PRO A 304 13.62 -6.22 -8.42
CA PRO A 304 14.58 -5.41 -9.17
C PRO A 304 15.23 -6.23 -10.29
N SER A 305 15.85 -5.52 -11.24
CA SER A 305 16.56 -6.09 -12.38
C SER A 305 17.38 -7.34 -12.02
N LEU A 306 17.37 -8.33 -12.93
CA LEU A 306 18.21 -9.53 -12.82
C LEU A 306 19.71 -9.17 -12.85
N ASP A 307 20.06 -8.08 -13.53
CA ASP A 307 21.37 -7.43 -13.48
C ASP A 307 21.21 -5.95 -13.07
N PRO A 308 21.36 -5.60 -11.78
CA PRO A 308 21.24 -4.23 -11.31
C PRO A 308 22.33 -3.29 -11.85
N GLU A 309 23.47 -3.83 -12.29
CA GLU A 309 24.56 -3.03 -12.87
C GLU A 309 24.30 -2.74 -14.36
N ASN A 310 23.60 -3.64 -15.06
CA ASN A 310 23.13 -3.43 -16.44
C ASN A 310 21.63 -3.69 -16.59
N PRO A 311 20.76 -2.84 -15.99
CA PRO A 311 19.32 -2.99 -16.15
C PRO A 311 18.91 -2.76 -17.60
N THR A 312 17.95 -3.55 -18.06
CA THR A 312 17.31 -3.33 -19.35
C THR A 312 16.62 -1.96 -19.39
N PRO A 313 16.43 -1.35 -20.58
CA PRO A 313 15.69 -0.10 -20.70
C PRO A 313 14.28 -0.14 -20.11
N GLU A 314 13.61 -1.29 -20.15
CA GLU A 314 12.27 -1.50 -19.58
C GLU A 314 12.29 -1.50 -18.04
N GLU A 315 13.27 -2.15 -17.42
CA GLU A 315 13.47 -2.14 -15.97
C GLU A 315 13.81 -0.72 -15.46
N LEU A 316 14.65 0.01 -16.20
CA LEU A 316 14.95 1.41 -15.92
C LEU A 316 13.70 2.27 -15.99
N ARG A 317 12.90 2.13 -17.06
CA ARG A 317 11.65 2.88 -17.23
C ARG A 317 10.67 2.62 -16.09
N THR A 318 10.53 1.36 -15.67
CA THR A 318 9.66 0.95 -14.56
C THR A 318 10.13 1.59 -13.25
N ARG A 319 11.44 1.55 -12.97
CA ARG A 319 12.03 2.21 -11.80
C ARG A 319 11.78 3.70 -11.80
N LEU A 320 12.04 4.39 -12.90
CA LEU A 320 11.84 5.84 -13.04
C LEU A 320 10.37 6.23 -12.86
N ALA A 321 9.44 5.46 -13.41
CA ALA A 321 8.00 5.69 -13.25
C ALA A 321 7.51 5.39 -11.82
N SER A 322 8.13 4.45 -11.11
CA SER A 322 7.80 4.14 -9.71
C SER A 322 8.13 5.29 -8.75
N GLU A 323 9.15 6.09 -9.07
CA GLU A 323 9.60 7.21 -8.24
C GLU A 323 8.54 8.31 -8.15
N ASN A 324 7.87 8.63 -9.26
CA ASN A 324 6.93 9.74 -9.35
C ASN A 324 5.51 9.37 -9.82
N TRP A 325 5.22 8.10 -10.12
CA TRP A 325 3.89 7.66 -10.59
C TRP A 325 3.44 8.33 -11.88
N ASP A 326 4.39 8.58 -12.80
CA ASP A 326 4.10 9.11 -14.13
C ASP A 326 3.72 8.01 -15.14
N ALA A 327 2.66 7.26 -14.84
CA ALA A 327 2.08 6.23 -15.70
C ALA A 327 0.54 6.31 -15.73
N SER A 328 -0.06 5.93 -16.87
CA SER A 328 -1.53 5.96 -17.05
C SER A 328 -2.25 4.91 -16.20
N LEU A 329 -1.62 3.76 -15.94
CA LEU A 329 -2.15 2.68 -15.11
C LEU A 329 -1.09 2.23 -14.11
N ILE A 330 -1.43 2.33 -12.83
CA ILE A 330 -0.57 2.02 -11.70
C ILE A 330 -1.24 0.95 -10.86
N VAL A 331 -0.52 -0.12 -10.56
CA VAL A 331 -0.93 -1.19 -9.66
C VAL A 331 0.00 -1.16 -8.46
N THR A 332 -0.55 -0.88 -7.29
CA THR A 332 0.21 -0.70 -6.06
C THR A 332 -0.51 -1.33 -4.88
N THR A 333 0.12 -1.31 -3.70
CA THR A 333 -0.55 -1.78 -2.49
C THR A 333 -1.28 -0.65 -1.77
N THR A 334 -2.31 -1.01 -1.01
CA THR A 334 -2.99 -0.09 -0.09
C THR A 334 -2.01 0.53 0.91
N VAL A 335 -1.02 -0.25 1.36
CA VAL A 335 0.10 0.22 2.20
C VAL A 335 0.90 1.30 1.47
N GLN A 336 1.39 1.02 0.27
CA GLN A 336 2.21 1.95 -0.50
C GLN A 336 1.46 3.25 -0.80
N LEU A 337 0.17 3.17 -1.16
CA LEU A 337 -0.65 4.35 -1.42
C LEU A 337 -0.76 5.25 -0.18
N PHE A 338 -1.23 4.70 0.95
CA PHE A 338 -1.48 5.52 2.13
C PHE A 338 -0.21 5.93 2.84
N GLU A 339 0.78 5.06 3.03
CA GLU A 339 2.06 5.47 3.65
C GLU A 339 2.78 6.55 2.83
N SER A 340 2.61 6.57 1.50
CA SER A 340 3.09 7.69 0.69
C SER A 340 2.30 8.97 0.99
N LEU A 341 0.96 8.91 1.04
CA LEU A 341 0.09 10.07 1.32
C LEU A 341 0.34 10.72 2.68
N PHE A 342 0.90 9.99 3.65
CA PHE A 342 1.25 10.48 4.98
C PHE A 342 2.77 10.65 5.20
N ALA A 343 3.60 10.45 4.17
CA ALA A 343 5.05 10.59 4.28
C ALA A 343 5.51 12.06 4.44
N ASP A 344 6.75 12.24 4.90
CA ASP A 344 7.45 13.51 5.03
C ASP A 344 8.70 13.58 4.13
N ARG A 345 9.35 12.43 3.87
CA ARG A 345 10.60 12.35 3.10
C ARG A 345 10.39 12.68 1.62
N SER A 346 11.34 13.42 1.05
CA SER A 346 11.38 13.83 -0.37
C SER A 346 11.13 12.65 -1.32
N SER A 347 11.92 11.58 -1.22
CA SER A 347 11.81 10.38 -2.07
C SER A 347 10.42 9.72 -2.06
N SER A 348 9.77 9.67 -0.89
CA SER A 348 8.44 9.07 -0.75
C SER A 348 7.35 10.00 -1.28
N CYS A 349 7.52 11.32 -1.08
CA CYS A 349 6.55 12.33 -1.49
C CYS A 349 6.57 12.63 -3.00
N ARG A 350 7.65 12.33 -3.74
CA ARG A 350 7.79 12.66 -5.19
C ARG A 350 6.56 12.32 -6.06
N LYS A 351 5.86 11.24 -5.71
CA LYS A 351 4.71 10.72 -6.48
C LYS A 351 3.35 11.36 -6.19
N LEU A 352 3.21 12.09 -5.09
CA LEU A 352 1.89 12.47 -4.57
C LEU A 352 1.13 13.48 -5.43
N HIS A 353 1.81 14.43 -6.06
CA HIS A 353 1.17 15.39 -6.97
C HIS A 353 0.54 14.69 -8.19
N ASN A 354 1.06 13.52 -8.59
CA ASN A 354 0.44 12.67 -9.60
C ASN A 354 -0.79 11.89 -9.07
N ILE A 355 -1.22 12.02 -7.82
CA ILE A 355 -2.52 11.46 -7.40
C ILE A 355 -3.68 12.37 -7.85
N ALA A 356 -3.47 13.68 -7.95
CA ALA A 356 -4.51 14.62 -8.39
C ALA A 356 -4.99 14.30 -9.82
N ASN A 357 -6.28 14.50 -10.06
CA ASN A 357 -6.98 14.19 -11.31
C ASN A 357 -6.87 12.72 -11.77
N SER A 358 -6.90 11.77 -10.82
CA SER A 358 -6.87 10.32 -11.09
C SER A 358 -8.17 9.60 -10.70
N VAL A 359 -8.30 8.36 -11.14
CA VAL A 359 -9.26 7.39 -10.58
C VAL A 359 -8.51 6.40 -9.70
N ILE A 360 -8.92 6.24 -8.45
CA ILE A 360 -8.37 5.27 -7.49
C ILE A 360 -9.36 4.11 -7.32
N ILE A 361 -8.91 2.89 -7.55
CA ILE A 361 -9.64 1.66 -7.19
C ILE A 361 -9.02 1.13 -5.89
N LEU A 362 -9.78 1.13 -4.81
CA LEU A 362 -9.41 0.47 -3.56
C LEU A 362 -10.05 -0.92 -3.53
N ASP A 363 -9.25 -1.95 -3.81
CA ASP A 363 -9.73 -3.34 -3.76
C ASP A 363 -9.79 -3.87 -2.34
N GLU A 364 -10.76 -4.74 -2.06
CA GLU A 364 -11.01 -5.32 -0.73
C GLU A 364 -10.93 -4.27 0.39
N VAL A 365 -11.66 -3.16 0.20
CA VAL A 365 -11.60 -1.95 1.05
C VAL A 365 -11.94 -2.20 2.53
N GLN A 366 -12.62 -3.30 2.85
CA GLN A 366 -12.90 -3.70 4.23
C GLN A 366 -11.65 -4.05 5.04
N THR A 367 -10.51 -4.28 4.39
CA THR A 367 -9.25 -4.60 5.04
C THR A 367 -8.51 -3.40 5.62
N LEU A 368 -9.02 -2.17 5.41
CA LEU A 368 -8.42 -0.97 5.96
C LEU A 368 -8.31 -1.07 7.50
N PRO A 369 -7.15 -0.71 8.08
CA PRO A 369 -6.95 -0.83 9.52
C PRO A 369 -7.86 0.14 10.28
N VAL A 370 -8.74 -0.41 11.12
CA VAL A 370 -9.75 0.35 11.89
C VAL A 370 -9.12 1.50 12.67
N HIS A 371 -7.92 1.31 13.23
CA HIS A 371 -7.22 2.28 14.06
C HIS A 371 -6.60 3.48 13.30
N LEU A 372 -6.58 3.44 11.96
CA LEU A 372 -6.16 4.53 11.07
C LEU A 372 -7.30 5.02 10.17
N LEU A 373 -8.54 4.58 10.42
CA LEU A 373 -9.63 4.80 9.49
C LEU A 373 -9.96 6.28 9.34
N GLU A 374 -10.02 7.05 10.43
CA GLU A 374 -10.35 8.47 10.37
C GLU A 374 -9.38 9.30 9.50
N PRO A 375 -8.04 9.24 9.69
CA PRO A 375 -7.12 9.97 8.82
C PRO A 375 -7.19 9.50 7.36
N ILE A 376 -7.38 8.21 7.10
CA ILE A 376 -7.54 7.67 5.74
C ILE A 376 -8.76 8.29 5.06
N LEU A 377 -9.93 8.25 5.71
CA LEU A 377 -11.17 8.76 5.15
C LEU A 377 -11.12 10.28 4.95
N ASP A 378 -10.49 11.03 5.86
CA ASP A 378 -10.29 12.47 5.71
C ASP A 378 -9.42 12.82 4.50
N VAL A 379 -8.30 12.12 4.28
CA VAL A 379 -7.46 12.35 3.08
C VAL A 379 -8.21 11.98 1.80
N LEU A 380 -8.91 10.84 1.76
CA LEU A 380 -9.72 10.46 0.60
C LEU A 380 -10.80 11.51 0.30
N GLN A 381 -11.52 11.98 1.32
CA GLN A 381 -12.56 13.01 1.18
C GLN A 381 -11.98 14.29 0.57
N GLN A 382 -10.80 14.72 1.03
CA GLN A 382 -10.12 15.90 0.48
C GLN A 382 -9.63 15.70 -0.95
N LEU A 383 -9.07 14.53 -1.28
CA LEU A 383 -8.67 14.16 -2.65
C LEU A 383 -9.83 14.28 -3.65
N VAL A 384 -11.00 13.76 -3.26
CA VAL A 384 -12.21 13.83 -4.10
C VAL A 384 -12.75 15.26 -4.19
N GLN A 385 -12.84 15.98 -3.06
CA GLN A 385 -13.43 17.32 -3.03
C GLN A 385 -12.59 18.39 -3.73
N PHE A 386 -11.27 18.32 -3.61
CA PHE A 386 -10.39 19.45 -3.97
C PHE A 386 -9.37 19.15 -5.05
N TYR A 387 -9.09 17.88 -5.34
CA TYR A 387 -8.01 17.48 -6.23
C TYR A 387 -8.47 16.63 -7.43
N GLY A 388 -9.78 16.64 -7.72
CA GLY A 388 -10.36 16.01 -8.91
C GLY A 388 -10.25 14.49 -8.93
N VAL A 389 -10.00 13.85 -7.79
CA VAL A 389 -9.90 12.38 -7.70
C VAL A 389 -11.29 11.75 -7.70
N THR A 390 -11.40 10.56 -8.29
CA THR A 390 -12.56 9.68 -8.15
C THR A 390 -12.13 8.40 -7.47
N VAL A 391 -12.91 7.90 -6.51
CA VAL A 391 -12.55 6.70 -5.73
C VAL A 391 -13.62 5.64 -5.87
N ILE A 392 -13.21 4.42 -6.19
CA ILE A 392 -14.06 3.23 -6.30
C ILE A 392 -13.68 2.29 -5.16
N LEU A 393 -14.62 2.03 -4.27
CA LEU A 393 -14.49 1.19 -3.08
C LEU A 393 -15.02 -0.21 -3.41
N CYS A 394 -14.15 -1.15 -3.72
CA CYS A 394 -14.54 -2.50 -4.14
C CYS A 394 -14.57 -3.47 -2.95
N SER A 395 -15.65 -4.25 -2.81
CA SER A 395 -15.73 -5.32 -1.81
C SER A 395 -16.86 -6.32 -2.10
N ALA A 396 -16.75 -7.53 -1.53
CA ALA A 396 -17.91 -8.41 -1.32
C ALA A 396 -18.61 -8.14 0.03
N THR A 397 -17.92 -7.56 1.00
CA THR A 397 -18.42 -7.28 2.36
C THR A 397 -18.27 -5.79 2.62
N GLN A 398 -19.04 -4.98 1.89
CA GLN A 398 -18.85 -3.54 1.81
C GLN A 398 -18.91 -2.89 3.21
N PRO A 399 -17.86 -2.18 3.64
CA PRO A 399 -17.83 -1.51 4.93
C PRO A 399 -18.68 -0.23 4.94
N ALA A 400 -19.22 0.11 6.12
CA ALA A 400 -20.00 1.32 6.35
C ALA A 400 -19.10 2.56 6.56
N LEU A 401 -18.39 2.96 5.50
CA LEU A 401 -17.41 4.07 5.54
C LEU A 401 -18.04 5.45 5.42
N GLU A 402 -19.35 5.54 5.15
CA GLU A 402 -20.04 6.82 5.02
C GLU A 402 -20.17 7.54 6.35
N THR A 403 -20.37 8.86 6.29
CA THR A 403 -20.61 9.67 7.49
C THR A 403 -21.74 9.10 8.32
N SER A 404 -21.50 8.97 9.62
CA SER A 404 -22.48 8.50 10.61
C SER A 404 -22.48 9.42 11.83
N PRO A 405 -23.46 9.29 12.75
CA PRO A 405 -23.44 10.04 14.01
C PRO A 405 -22.20 9.81 14.88
N PHE A 406 -21.45 8.73 14.63
CA PHE A 406 -20.35 8.29 15.49
C PHE A 406 -18.97 8.72 14.98
N PHE A 407 -18.83 8.93 13.67
CA PHE A 407 -17.58 9.38 13.08
C PHE A 407 -17.83 10.09 11.74
N ARG A 408 -16.89 10.97 11.40
CA ARG A 408 -16.87 11.63 10.09
C ARG A 408 -16.30 10.68 9.04
N GLY A 409 -17.18 10.14 8.22
CA GLY A 409 -16.85 9.24 7.11
C GLY A 409 -16.91 9.95 5.76
N LEU A 410 -17.03 9.15 4.71
CA LEU A 410 -17.16 9.61 3.32
C LEU A 410 -18.54 10.21 3.07
N GLN A 411 -18.60 11.21 2.18
CA GLN A 411 -19.83 11.86 1.76
C GLN A 411 -20.12 11.57 0.28
N GLY A 412 -21.38 11.29 -0.05
CA GLY A 412 -21.81 11.11 -1.44
C GLY A 412 -21.34 9.81 -2.11
N VAL A 413 -21.17 8.73 -1.34
CA VAL A 413 -20.87 7.40 -1.89
C VAL A 413 -22.06 6.90 -2.69
N ARG A 414 -21.85 6.50 -3.95
CA ARG A 414 -22.89 5.95 -4.84
C ARG A 414 -22.59 4.52 -5.22
N GLU A 415 -23.56 3.63 -5.06
CA GLU A 415 -23.42 2.23 -5.48
C GLU A 415 -23.49 2.12 -7.00
N ILE A 416 -22.52 1.43 -7.60
CA ILE A 416 -22.45 1.18 -9.04
C ILE A 416 -23.47 0.11 -9.44
N ILE A 417 -23.65 -0.91 -8.59
CA ILE A 417 -24.48 -2.07 -8.89
C ILE A 417 -25.89 -1.86 -8.34
N PRO A 418 -26.93 -1.80 -9.20
CA PRO A 418 -28.29 -1.76 -8.72
C PRO A 418 -28.63 -3.10 -8.08
N ASP A 419 -29.18 -3.05 -6.87
CA ASP A 419 -29.56 -4.23 -6.08
C ASP A 419 -28.45 -5.30 -5.99
N PRO A 420 -27.37 -5.05 -5.22
CA PRO A 420 -26.31 -6.03 -5.03
C PRO A 420 -26.82 -7.40 -4.55
N GLN A 421 -27.88 -7.41 -3.72
CA GLN A 421 -28.44 -8.62 -3.10
C GLN A 421 -28.85 -9.67 -4.14
N LYS A 422 -29.46 -9.24 -5.26
CA LYS A 422 -29.76 -10.10 -6.42
C LYS A 422 -28.53 -10.93 -6.83
N TYR A 423 -27.37 -10.29 -6.96
CA TYR A 423 -26.16 -10.96 -7.44
C TYR A 423 -25.53 -11.89 -6.41
N PHE A 424 -25.64 -11.56 -5.11
CA PHE A 424 -25.24 -12.49 -4.04
C PHE A 424 -26.10 -13.76 -4.04
N SER A 425 -27.43 -13.62 -4.24
CA SER A 425 -28.32 -14.77 -4.35
C SER A 425 -28.03 -15.64 -5.57
N LEU A 426 -27.80 -15.03 -6.75
CA LEU A 426 -27.52 -15.75 -8.00
C LEU A 426 -26.14 -16.43 -8.02
N LEU A 427 -25.16 -15.86 -7.31
CA LEU A 427 -23.79 -16.39 -7.23
C LEU A 427 -23.53 -17.16 -5.93
N LYS A 428 -24.59 -17.57 -5.22
CA LYS A 428 -24.48 -18.42 -4.03
C LYS A 428 -23.82 -19.76 -4.40
N ARG A 429 -22.69 -20.05 -3.74
CA ARG A 429 -21.90 -21.29 -3.96
C ARG A 429 -21.78 -22.16 -2.72
N VAL A 430 -22.14 -21.62 -1.57
CA VAL A 430 -21.90 -22.23 -0.26
C VAL A 430 -23.13 -22.18 0.63
N GLY A 431 -23.35 -23.27 1.35
CA GLY A 431 -24.28 -23.39 2.45
C GLY A 431 -23.53 -23.16 3.76
N TYR A 432 -23.99 -22.17 4.53
CA TYR A 432 -23.44 -21.89 5.85
C TYR A 432 -24.17 -22.72 6.91
N GLN A 433 -23.40 -23.40 7.75
CA GLN A 433 -23.86 -23.96 9.00
C GLN A 433 -23.36 -23.06 10.13
N ILE A 434 -24.28 -22.28 10.67
CA ILE A 434 -24.04 -21.31 11.75
C ILE A 434 -24.26 -22.05 13.08
N PRO A 435 -23.43 -21.81 14.12
CA PRO A 435 -23.64 -22.41 15.44
C PRO A 435 -25.03 -22.12 15.99
N ALA A 436 -25.66 -23.11 16.60
CA ALA A 436 -26.90 -22.88 17.33
C ALA A 436 -26.59 -22.21 18.69
N GLY A 437 -26.85 -20.91 18.81
CA GLY A 437 -26.58 -20.15 20.02
C GLY A 437 -25.10 -20.16 20.42
N ASN A 438 -24.80 -20.56 21.65
CA ASN A 438 -23.44 -20.58 22.21
C ASN A 438 -22.78 -21.96 22.17
N GLU A 439 -23.21 -22.85 21.28
CA GLU A 439 -22.56 -24.15 21.08
C GLU A 439 -21.06 -23.96 20.81
N LYS A 440 -20.23 -24.69 21.56
CA LYS A 440 -18.78 -24.69 21.45
C LYS A 440 -18.27 -26.06 21.01
N TRP A 441 -17.18 -26.05 20.25
CA TRP A 441 -16.53 -27.24 19.73
C TRP A 441 -15.12 -27.36 20.31
N SER A 442 -14.78 -28.53 20.82
CA SER A 442 -13.40 -28.90 21.13
C SER A 442 -12.60 -29.12 19.84
N TRP A 443 -11.27 -29.09 19.92
CA TRP A 443 -10.43 -29.37 18.75
C TRP A 443 -10.64 -30.79 18.20
N GLU A 444 -10.99 -31.75 19.06
CA GLU A 444 -11.32 -33.12 18.63
C GLU A 444 -12.60 -33.17 17.79
N GLN A 445 -13.63 -32.39 18.13
CA GLN A 445 -14.85 -32.31 17.32
C GLN A 445 -14.57 -31.70 15.94
N VAL A 446 -13.73 -30.67 15.89
CA VAL A 446 -13.29 -30.07 14.62
C VAL A 446 -12.47 -31.08 13.79
N ALA A 447 -11.53 -31.77 14.43
CA ALA A 447 -10.72 -32.82 13.81
C ALA A 447 -11.59 -33.94 13.24
N GLU A 448 -12.56 -34.43 14.00
CA GLU A 448 -13.48 -35.48 13.55
C GLU A 448 -14.30 -35.03 12.33
N ALA A 449 -14.83 -33.80 12.34
CA ALA A 449 -15.51 -33.23 11.18
C ALA A 449 -14.58 -33.10 9.95
N MET A 450 -13.29 -32.82 10.15
CA MET A 450 -12.30 -32.84 9.07
C MET A 450 -12.00 -34.26 8.57
N ARG A 451 -11.92 -35.26 9.45
CA ARG A 451 -11.64 -36.67 9.07
C ARG A 451 -12.76 -37.26 8.21
N GLN A 452 -14.00 -36.87 8.47
CA GLN A 452 -15.19 -37.29 7.73
C GLN A 452 -15.25 -36.78 6.28
N SER A 453 -14.46 -35.76 5.94
CA SER A 453 -14.32 -35.30 4.56
C SER A 453 -12.99 -35.74 3.97
N ARG A 454 -13.02 -36.16 2.71
CA ARG A 454 -11.81 -36.46 1.95
C ARG A 454 -10.95 -35.22 1.74
N GLN A 455 -11.57 -34.05 1.59
CA GLN A 455 -10.88 -32.78 1.40
C GLN A 455 -11.52 -31.72 2.30
N ALA A 456 -10.75 -31.20 3.25
CA ALA A 456 -11.23 -30.22 4.22
C ALA A 456 -10.15 -29.20 4.55
N MET A 457 -10.58 -27.96 4.75
CA MET A 457 -9.74 -26.92 5.32
C MET A 457 -10.36 -26.41 6.61
N ALA A 458 -9.58 -26.34 7.68
CA ALA A 458 -9.97 -25.64 8.91
C ALA A 458 -9.16 -24.36 9.07
N VAL A 459 -9.84 -23.25 9.32
CA VAL A 459 -9.24 -21.93 9.53
C VAL A 459 -9.51 -21.48 10.96
N VAL A 460 -8.43 -21.26 11.70
CA VAL A 460 -8.46 -20.84 13.12
C VAL A 460 -7.78 -19.48 13.32
N ASN A 461 -8.02 -18.87 14.48
CA ASN A 461 -7.65 -17.47 14.72
C ASN A 461 -6.19 -17.26 15.14
N THR A 462 -5.53 -18.28 15.70
CA THR A 462 -4.13 -18.13 16.14
C THR A 462 -3.28 -19.32 15.73
N LYS A 463 -1.96 -19.11 15.75
CA LYS A 463 -0.98 -20.17 15.49
C LYS A 463 -1.07 -21.29 16.53
N GLN A 464 -1.32 -20.93 17.79
CA GLN A 464 -1.46 -21.89 18.88
C GLN A 464 -2.67 -22.80 18.66
N ASP A 465 -3.82 -22.22 18.30
CA ASP A 465 -5.02 -23.00 17.98
C ASP A 465 -4.80 -23.92 16.76
N ALA A 466 -4.02 -23.46 15.77
CA ALA A 466 -3.71 -24.26 14.58
C ALA A 466 -2.85 -25.49 14.93
N LEU A 467 -1.86 -25.31 15.81
CA LEU A 467 -1.03 -26.41 16.29
C LEU A 467 -1.84 -27.39 17.15
N ALA A 468 -2.71 -26.89 18.02
CA ALA A 468 -3.60 -27.74 18.84
C ALA A 468 -4.57 -28.56 17.98
N LEU A 469 -5.12 -27.97 16.92
CA LEU A 469 -5.98 -28.70 15.98
C LEU A 469 -5.19 -29.71 15.15
N LEU A 470 -3.96 -29.42 14.74
CA LEU A 470 -3.10 -30.40 14.06
C LEU A 470 -2.78 -31.60 14.96
N GLU A 471 -2.54 -31.35 16.25
CA GLU A 471 -2.33 -32.42 17.23
C GLU A 471 -3.59 -33.26 17.42
N ALA A 472 -4.76 -32.64 17.59
CA ALA A 472 -6.04 -33.35 17.67
C ALA A 472 -6.38 -34.13 16.38
N LEU A 473 -6.00 -33.61 15.21
CA LEU A 473 -6.26 -34.29 13.94
C LEU A 473 -5.55 -35.65 13.84
N ASP A 474 -4.36 -35.75 14.46
CA ASP A 474 -3.48 -36.93 14.49
C ASP A 474 -3.31 -37.59 13.10
N ASP A 475 -3.12 -36.75 12.09
CA ASP A 475 -2.99 -37.15 10.69
C ASP A 475 -1.59 -36.77 10.17
N PRO A 476 -0.70 -37.74 9.91
CA PRO A 476 0.65 -37.46 9.42
C PRO A 476 0.67 -36.89 7.99
N GLU A 477 -0.43 -37.01 7.23
CA GLU A 477 -0.58 -36.42 5.90
C GLU A 477 -1.23 -35.03 5.94
N ALA A 478 -1.59 -34.52 7.13
CA ALA A 478 -2.17 -33.19 7.28
C ALA A 478 -1.17 -32.10 6.87
N LEU A 479 -1.70 -31.08 6.23
CA LEU A 479 -0.95 -29.92 5.79
C LEU A 479 -1.26 -28.74 6.73
N HIS A 480 -0.28 -27.86 6.90
CA HIS A 480 -0.40 -26.69 7.75
C HIS A 480 0.01 -25.44 6.99
N LEU A 481 -0.72 -24.34 7.17
CA LEU A 481 -0.35 -23.05 6.61
C LEU A 481 -0.53 -21.93 7.63
N SER A 482 0.57 -21.34 8.08
CA SER A 482 0.57 -20.16 8.94
C SER A 482 1.84 -19.34 8.75
N THR A 483 1.96 -18.21 9.45
CA THR A 483 3.19 -17.41 9.49
C THR A 483 4.28 -17.99 10.40
N LEU A 484 4.16 -19.26 10.85
CA LEU A 484 5.33 -20.03 11.36
C LEU A 484 6.17 -20.61 10.22
N LEU A 485 5.59 -20.72 9.03
CA LEU A 485 6.27 -21.20 7.84
C LEU A 485 6.95 -20.03 7.11
N CYS A 486 8.17 -20.24 6.61
CA CYS A 486 8.85 -19.25 5.77
C CYS A 486 8.11 -19.12 4.42
N GLY A 487 8.39 -18.07 3.66
CA GLY A 487 7.76 -17.86 2.35
C GLY A 487 7.97 -19.02 1.37
N ALA A 488 9.17 -19.61 1.32
CA ALA A 488 9.48 -20.77 0.47
C ALA A 488 8.65 -21.99 0.87
N HIS A 489 8.63 -22.32 2.15
CA HIS A 489 7.84 -23.45 2.66
C HIS A 489 6.33 -23.27 2.40
N ARG A 490 5.78 -22.07 2.64
CA ARG A 490 4.36 -21.78 2.32
C ARG A 490 4.04 -22.03 0.85
N ARG A 491 4.93 -21.67 -0.08
CA ARG A 491 4.72 -21.95 -1.51
C ARG A 491 4.69 -23.46 -1.79
N LYS A 492 5.61 -24.24 -1.21
CA LYS A 492 5.64 -25.71 -1.34
C LYS A 492 4.34 -26.34 -0.84
N VAL A 493 3.87 -25.94 0.36
CA VAL A 493 2.59 -26.41 0.90
C VAL A 493 1.43 -26.06 -0.03
N LEU A 494 1.35 -24.82 -0.52
CA LEU A 494 0.27 -24.41 -1.42
C LEU A 494 0.27 -25.17 -2.76
N GLN A 495 1.45 -25.46 -3.31
CA GLN A 495 1.59 -26.30 -4.50
C GLN A 495 1.07 -27.72 -4.22
N GLU A 496 1.42 -28.30 -3.07
CA GLU A 496 0.96 -29.62 -2.66
C GLU A 496 -0.56 -29.66 -2.44
N VAL A 497 -1.14 -28.65 -1.79
CA VAL A 497 -2.59 -28.51 -1.64
C VAL A 497 -3.27 -28.48 -3.01
N ARG A 498 -2.80 -27.63 -3.94
CA ARG A 498 -3.35 -27.57 -5.31
C ARG A 498 -3.26 -28.91 -6.03
N ARG A 499 -2.12 -29.60 -5.92
CA ARG A 499 -1.92 -30.92 -6.51
C ARG A 499 -2.88 -31.96 -5.93
N ARG A 500 -3.09 -31.99 -4.62
CA ARG A 500 -4.03 -32.93 -3.97
C ARG A 500 -5.48 -32.63 -4.32
N LEU A 501 -5.87 -31.35 -4.30
CA LEU A 501 -7.21 -30.90 -4.68
C LEU A 501 -7.52 -31.28 -6.14
N GLY A 502 -6.65 -30.92 -7.08
CA GLY A 502 -6.84 -31.19 -8.51
C GLY A 502 -6.91 -32.68 -8.87
N ASN A 503 -6.23 -33.54 -8.12
CA ASN A 503 -6.23 -34.99 -8.32
C ASN A 503 -7.27 -35.74 -7.46
N GLY A 504 -8.12 -35.03 -6.71
CA GLY A 504 -9.10 -35.66 -5.82
C GLY A 504 -8.46 -36.53 -4.73
N ARG A 505 -7.23 -36.24 -4.29
CA ARG A 505 -6.54 -36.96 -3.22
C ARG A 505 -6.99 -36.43 -1.84
N PRO A 506 -6.84 -37.23 -0.76
CA PRO A 506 -7.09 -36.76 0.60
C PRO A 506 -6.28 -35.49 0.89
N CYS A 507 -6.93 -34.45 1.39
CA CYS A 507 -6.29 -33.16 1.65
C CYS A 507 -6.92 -32.51 2.86
N ARG A 508 -6.24 -32.58 4.02
CA ARG A 508 -6.67 -31.93 5.25
C ARG A 508 -5.70 -30.80 5.54
N LEU A 509 -6.19 -29.56 5.46
CA LEU A 509 -5.37 -28.36 5.66
C LEU A 509 -5.82 -27.62 6.92
N VAL A 510 -4.92 -27.44 7.87
CA VAL A 510 -5.13 -26.53 9.01
C VAL A 510 -4.42 -25.22 8.70
N ALA A 511 -5.12 -24.10 8.78
CA ALA A 511 -4.58 -22.79 8.45
C ALA A 511 -4.98 -21.72 9.46
N THR A 512 -4.16 -20.67 9.54
CA THR A 512 -4.58 -19.39 10.15
C THR A 512 -5.14 -18.46 9.07
N GLN A 513 -5.26 -17.14 9.35
CA GLN A 513 -5.78 -16.14 8.41
C GLN A 513 -4.99 -15.99 7.10
N VAL A 514 -3.85 -16.68 6.94
CA VAL A 514 -3.01 -16.61 5.73
C VAL A 514 -3.72 -17.09 4.46
N VAL A 515 -4.82 -17.84 4.57
CA VAL A 515 -5.62 -18.31 3.42
C VAL A 515 -6.76 -17.36 3.02
N GLU A 516 -7.10 -16.39 3.88
CA GLU A 516 -8.28 -15.52 3.71
C GLU A 516 -8.13 -14.58 2.51
N ALA A 517 -6.90 -14.25 2.11
CA ALA A 517 -6.62 -13.45 0.93
C ALA A 517 -5.30 -13.89 0.28
N GLY A 518 -5.20 -13.87 -1.05
CA GLY A 518 -3.95 -14.23 -1.73
C GLY A 518 -3.87 -15.61 -2.32
N VAL A 519 -4.75 -16.50 -1.90
CA VAL A 519 -4.52 -17.92 -2.13
C VAL A 519 -5.65 -18.51 -2.96
N ASP A 520 -5.27 -19.06 -4.11
CA ASP A 520 -6.18 -19.80 -4.99
C ASP A 520 -6.32 -21.25 -4.49
N LEU A 521 -7.36 -21.48 -3.69
CA LEU A 521 -7.76 -22.76 -3.08
C LEU A 521 -9.26 -23.00 -3.31
N ASP A 522 -9.63 -24.26 -3.50
CA ASP A 522 -11.00 -24.70 -3.75
C ASP A 522 -11.31 -26.00 -3.01
N PHE A 523 -11.80 -25.90 -1.78
CA PHE A 523 -12.16 -27.04 -0.92
C PHE A 523 -13.67 -27.32 -0.96
N PRO A 524 -14.11 -28.59 -0.86
CA PRO A 524 -15.53 -28.91 -0.76
C PRO A 524 -16.10 -28.63 0.66
N LEU A 525 -15.25 -28.68 1.69
CA LEU A 525 -15.58 -28.39 3.08
C LEU A 525 -14.59 -27.38 3.66
N VAL A 526 -15.11 -26.29 4.24
CA VAL A 526 -14.34 -25.33 5.03
C VAL A 526 -14.94 -25.22 6.43
N LEU A 527 -14.13 -25.42 7.45
CA LEU A 527 -14.47 -25.13 8.84
C LEU A 527 -13.80 -23.82 9.24
N ARG A 528 -14.54 -22.90 9.83
CA ARG A 528 -14.02 -21.59 10.25
C ARG A 528 -14.38 -21.34 11.71
N ALA A 529 -13.37 -21.22 12.57
CA ALA A 529 -13.57 -20.73 13.93
C ALA A 529 -14.22 -19.34 13.85
N VAL A 530 -15.12 -18.97 14.77
CA VAL A 530 -15.69 -17.61 14.75
C VAL A 530 -14.58 -16.57 14.83
N GLY A 531 -14.60 -15.61 13.90
CA GLY A 531 -13.69 -14.47 13.80
C GLY A 531 -14.47 -13.24 13.34
N PRO A 532 -13.80 -12.15 12.94
CA PRO A 532 -14.46 -11.00 12.34
C PRO A 532 -15.31 -11.43 11.14
N LEU A 533 -16.49 -10.81 10.98
CA LEU A 533 -17.53 -11.32 10.08
C LEU A 533 -17.09 -11.34 8.60
N ASP A 534 -16.35 -10.32 8.17
CA ASP A 534 -15.76 -10.24 6.84
C ASP A 534 -14.77 -11.38 6.56
N ARG A 535 -14.02 -11.81 7.58
CA ARG A 535 -13.02 -12.88 7.47
C ARG A 535 -13.66 -14.26 7.31
N ILE A 536 -14.85 -14.45 7.88
CA ILE A 536 -15.65 -15.67 7.67
C ILE A 536 -16.00 -15.82 6.19
N VAL A 537 -16.45 -14.75 5.53
CA VAL A 537 -16.79 -14.75 4.11
C VAL A 537 -15.56 -14.94 3.23
N GLN A 538 -14.44 -14.30 3.58
CA GLN A 538 -13.18 -14.45 2.85
C GLN A 538 -12.68 -15.89 2.85
N ALA A 539 -12.77 -16.58 4.01
CA ALA A 539 -12.48 -18.01 4.11
C ALA A 539 -13.50 -18.85 3.32
N ALA A 540 -14.79 -18.52 3.40
CA ALA A 540 -15.85 -19.18 2.63
C ALA A 540 -15.65 -19.06 1.12
N GLY A 541 -15.03 -17.98 0.63
CA GLY A 541 -14.62 -17.80 -0.77
C GLY A 541 -13.49 -18.73 -1.24
N ARG A 542 -13.06 -19.68 -0.42
CA ARG A 542 -12.18 -20.83 -0.75
C ARG A 542 -12.94 -22.16 -0.72
N CYS A 543 -14.24 -22.14 -0.47
CA CYS A 543 -15.12 -23.28 -0.53
C CYS A 543 -15.91 -23.26 -1.83
N ASN A 544 -15.88 -24.35 -2.60
CA ASN A 544 -16.55 -24.47 -3.91
C ASN A 544 -16.34 -23.24 -4.81
N ARG A 545 -15.10 -22.73 -4.82
CA ARG A 545 -14.67 -21.51 -5.51
C ARG A 545 -14.88 -21.63 -7.01
N GLU A 546 -14.64 -22.80 -7.61
CA GLU A 546 -14.87 -23.03 -9.04
C GLU A 546 -16.32 -23.42 -9.37
N GLY A 547 -17.20 -23.61 -8.38
CA GLY A 547 -18.59 -24.01 -8.59
C GLY A 547 -18.76 -25.42 -9.15
N LYS A 548 -17.79 -26.31 -8.88
CA LYS A 548 -17.82 -27.72 -9.34
C LYS A 548 -18.86 -28.56 -8.61
N LEU A 549 -19.22 -28.16 -7.39
CA LEU A 549 -20.29 -28.76 -6.60
C LEU A 549 -21.56 -27.94 -6.72
N GLN A 550 -22.70 -28.60 -6.53
CA GLN A 550 -24.00 -27.92 -6.41
C GLN A 550 -23.98 -26.90 -5.25
N GLU A 551 -23.41 -27.27 -4.10
CA GLU A 551 -23.21 -26.37 -2.97
C GLU A 551 -22.01 -26.85 -2.13
N GLY A 552 -21.06 -25.95 -1.84
CA GLY A 552 -19.97 -26.21 -0.89
C GLY A 552 -20.44 -26.04 0.55
N ARG A 553 -19.80 -26.72 1.50
CA ARG A 553 -20.22 -26.65 2.91
C ARG A 553 -19.24 -25.80 3.72
N VAL A 554 -19.76 -24.77 4.39
CA VAL A 554 -19.00 -23.95 5.35
C VAL A 554 -19.57 -24.15 6.74
N ILE A 555 -18.76 -24.69 7.65
CA ILE A 555 -19.12 -24.87 9.06
C ILE A 555 -18.45 -23.77 9.87
N ILE A 556 -19.26 -22.93 10.53
CA ILE A 556 -18.77 -21.94 11.47
C ILE A 556 -18.88 -22.55 12.86
N PHE A 557 -17.84 -22.45 13.69
CA PHE A 557 -17.83 -23.05 15.02
C PHE A 557 -17.20 -22.11 16.07
N ASN A 558 -17.72 -22.12 17.29
CA ASN A 558 -17.07 -21.44 18.41
C ASN A 558 -16.07 -22.41 19.07
N PRO A 559 -14.76 -22.12 19.11
CA PRO A 559 -13.82 -23.00 19.81
C PRO A 559 -14.03 -22.94 21.34
N GLU A 560 -13.92 -24.09 22.02
CA GLU A 560 -13.93 -24.14 23.49
C GLU A 560 -12.72 -23.43 24.11
N GLU A 561 -11.54 -23.65 23.55
CA GLU A 561 -10.24 -23.18 24.06
C GLU A 561 -9.53 -22.21 23.09
N GLY A 562 -10.31 -21.46 22.30
CA GLY A 562 -9.76 -20.62 21.22
C GLY A 562 -9.23 -19.27 21.67
N HIS A 563 -8.08 -18.90 21.15
CA HIS A 563 -7.47 -17.59 21.38
C HIS A 563 -7.88 -16.59 20.31
N LEU A 564 -7.87 -15.30 20.64
CA LEU A 564 -8.15 -14.23 19.69
C LEU A 564 -6.97 -13.24 19.60
N PRO A 565 -6.55 -12.87 18.37
CA PRO A 565 -5.68 -11.72 18.19
C PRO A 565 -6.26 -10.47 18.86
N PRO A 566 -5.43 -9.64 19.52
CA PRO A 566 -5.90 -8.48 20.29
C PRO A 566 -6.39 -7.33 19.40
N GLY A 567 -6.95 -6.30 20.03
CA GLY A 567 -7.39 -5.07 19.37
C GLY A 567 -8.66 -5.26 18.54
N SER A 568 -8.76 -4.55 17.42
CA SER A 568 -9.96 -4.55 16.55
C SER A 568 -10.39 -5.94 16.06
N TYR A 569 -9.46 -6.91 15.96
CA TYR A 569 -9.81 -8.29 15.61
C TYR A 569 -10.66 -8.96 16.69
N LYS A 570 -10.29 -8.82 17.97
CA LYS A 570 -11.06 -9.33 19.10
C LYS A 570 -12.44 -8.68 19.16
N THR A 571 -12.50 -7.35 19.13
CA THR A 571 -13.76 -6.59 19.12
C THR A 571 -14.65 -6.99 17.93
N GLY A 572 -14.06 -7.12 16.75
CA GLY A 572 -14.75 -7.58 15.55
C GLY A 572 -15.26 -9.01 15.65
N THR A 573 -14.57 -9.89 16.38
CA THR A 573 -15.02 -11.26 16.63
C THR A 573 -16.19 -11.27 17.61
N GLU A 574 -16.14 -10.51 18.70
CA GLU A 574 -17.21 -10.43 19.70
C GLU A 574 -18.52 -9.90 19.10
N ILE A 575 -18.44 -8.89 18.23
CA ILE A 575 -19.59 -8.37 17.48
C ILE A 575 -20.14 -9.43 16.52
N ALA A 576 -19.26 -10.14 15.79
CA ALA A 576 -19.66 -11.21 14.88
C ALA A 576 -20.36 -12.35 15.62
N SER A 577 -19.81 -12.82 16.75
CA SER A 577 -20.44 -13.83 17.62
C SER A 577 -21.84 -13.40 18.06
N THR A 578 -22.01 -12.13 18.47
CA THR A 578 -23.31 -11.60 18.88
C THR A 578 -24.31 -11.58 17.73
N LEU A 579 -23.88 -11.21 16.52
CA LEU A 579 -24.74 -11.21 15.33
C LEU A 579 -25.14 -12.63 14.94
N LEU A 580 -24.19 -13.57 14.94
CA LEU A 580 -24.41 -14.97 14.57
C LEU A 580 -25.30 -15.72 15.58
N ALA A 581 -25.27 -15.34 16.86
CA ALA A 581 -26.07 -15.96 17.92
C ALA A 581 -27.52 -15.43 18.01
N GLY A 582 -27.93 -14.48 17.16
CA GLY A 582 -29.27 -13.90 17.18
C GLY A 582 -30.39 -14.92 16.90
N GLU A 583 -31.57 -14.74 17.53
CA GLU A 583 -32.71 -15.67 17.50
C GLU A 583 -33.37 -15.83 16.10
N THR A 584 -33.10 -14.92 15.17
CA THR A 584 -33.60 -14.95 13.79
C THR A 584 -32.51 -15.42 12.84
N GLY A 585 -32.78 -16.44 12.02
CA GLY A 585 -31.83 -17.02 11.06
C GLY A 585 -31.01 -15.97 10.30
N VAL A 586 -29.71 -15.92 10.59
CA VAL A 586 -28.76 -14.99 9.99
C VAL A 586 -28.41 -15.47 8.59
N ASP A 587 -28.60 -14.61 7.57
CA ASP A 587 -28.15 -14.88 6.21
C ASP A 587 -26.82 -14.21 5.92
N LEU A 588 -25.74 -14.99 5.86
CA LEU A 588 -24.41 -14.51 5.47
C LEU A 588 -24.32 -14.16 3.98
N HIS A 589 -25.33 -14.46 3.17
CA HIS A 589 -25.43 -13.96 1.79
C HIS A 589 -26.05 -12.57 1.70
N ASP A 590 -26.60 -12.02 2.80
CA ASP A 590 -27.16 -10.67 2.82
C ASP A 590 -26.05 -9.60 2.94
N PRO A 591 -25.82 -8.77 1.91
CA PRO A 591 -24.86 -7.68 1.99
C PRO A 591 -25.20 -6.65 3.10
N GLY A 592 -26.49 -6.53 3.48
CA GLY A 592 -26.95 -5.63 4.54
C GLY A 592 -26.38 -5.96 5.92
N LEU A 593 -26.14 -7.24 6.20
CA LEU A 593 -25.55 -7.71 7.46
C LEU A 593 -24.15 -7.12 7.70
N TYR A 594 -23.31 -7.04 6.67
CA TYR A 594 -21.95 -6.50 6.79
C TYR A 594 -21.96 -5.01 7.10
N ARG A 595 -22.94 -4.27 6.57
CA ARG A 595 -23.11 -2.85 6.89
C ARG A 595 -23.37 -2.67 8.38
N ILE A 596 -24.28 -3.46 8.95
CA ILE A 596 -24.59 -3.44 10.40
C ILE A 596 -23.35 -3.82 11.22
N TYR A 597 -22.64 -4.86 10.80
CA TYR A 597 -21.41 -5.32 11.43
C TYR A 597 -20.36 -4.21 11.52
N PHE A 598 -20.03 -3.57 10.40
CA PHE A 598 -19.00 -2.52 10.37
C PHE A 598 -19.42 -1.27 11.13
N GLN A 599 -20.71 -0.89 11.11
CA GLN A 599 -21.21 0.21 11.95
C GLN A 599 -20.95 -0.05 13.44
N ARG A 600 -21.28 -1.25 13.94
CA ARG A 600 -21.01 -1.63 15.34
C ARG A 600 -19.52 -1.69 15.64
N LEU A 601 -18.71 -2.19 14.71
CA LEU A 601 -17.26 -2.27 14.87
C LEU A 601 -16.64 -0.88 15.02
N TYR A 602 -16.99 0.05 14.14
CA TYR A 602 -16.44 1.41 14.16
C TYR A 602 -16.92 2.22 15.37
N GLN A 603 -18.13 1.96 15.87
CA GLN A 603 -18.61 2.53 17.14
C GLN A 603 -17.81 2.03 18.35
N SER A 604 -17.26 0.82 18.27
CA SER A 604 -16.62 0.12 19.39
C SER A 604 -15.08 0.27 19.39
N CYS A 605 -14.51 1.00 18.43
CA CYS A 605 -13.06 1.16 18.25
C CYS A 605 -12.66 2.64 18.10
N THR A 606 -11.43 2.97 18.52
CA THR A 606 -10.84 4.28 18.24
C THR A 606 -10.31 4.33 16.80
N LEU A 607 -10.85 5.24 15.97
CA LEU A 607 -10.53 5.32 14.54
C LEU A 607 -9.27 6.15 14.20
N ASP A 608 -8.77 6.95 15.15
CA ASP A 608 -7.49 7.65 15.12
C ASP A 608 -6.67 7.31 16.38
N ALA A 609 -6.32 6.04 16.56
CA ALA A 609 -5.76 5.54 17.82
C ALA A 609 -4.41 6.19 18.21
N LYS A 610 -3.68 6.74 17.23
CA LYS A 610 -2.37 7.39 17.43
C LYS A 610 -2.45 8.93 17.43
N GLY A 611 -3.65 9.51 17.29
CA GLY A 611 -3.84 10.97 17.24
C GLY A 611 -3.17 11.63 16.03
N ILE A 612 -3.22 10.98 14.88
CA ILE A 612 -2.62 11.43 13.61
C ILE A 612 -3.28 12.71 13.13
N GLN A 613 -4.61 12.84 13.28
CA GLN A 613 -5.33 14.04 12.89
C GLN A 613 -4.86 15.28 13.67
N ALA A 614 -4.49 15.11 14.94
CA ALA A 614 -3.90 16.19 15.73
C ALA A 614 -2.53 16.61 15.20
N SER A 615 -1.65 15.65 14.89
CA SER A 615 -0.32 15.93 14.30
C SER A 615 -0.42 16.56 12.90
N ARG A 616 -1.42 16.19 12.10
CA ARG A 616 -1.70 16.85 10.82
C ARG A 616 -2.13 18.30 11.01
N ARG A 617 -3.07 18.56 11.92
CA ARG A 617 -3.55 19.92 12.22
C ARG A 617 -2.44 20.84 12.76
N SER A 618 -1.43 20.28 13.42
CA SER A 618 -0.27 21.04 13.91
C SER A 618 0.87 21.20 12.88
N LEU A 619 0.71 20.65 11.66
CA LEU A 619 1.74 20.61 10.61
C LEU A 619 3.03 19.90 11.06
N ASN A 620 2.89 18.81 11.82
CA ASN A 620 4.01 17.98 12.27
C ASN A 620 4.20 16.77 11.33
N TYR A 621 4.79 17.00 10.16
CA TYR A 621 4.95 15.96 9.14
C TYR A 621 5.79 14.75 9.60
N PRO A 622 6.93 14.92 10.31
CA PRO A 622 7.70 13.77 10.80
C PRO A 622 6.90 12.88 11.76
N GLU A 623 6.13 13.48 12.66
CA GLU A 623 5.28 12.72 13.59
C GLU A 623 4.12 12.03 12.88
N VAL A 624 3.52 12.66 11.86
CA VAL A 624 2.49 12.04 11.01
C VAL A 624 3.06 10.81 10.30
N ALA A 625 4.22 10.93 9.66
CA ALA A 625 4.89 9.83 8.96
C ALA A 625 5.31 8.70 9.91
N GLN A 626 5.73 9.03 11.13
CA GLN A 626 6.09 8.05 12.15
C GLN A 626 4.86 7.28 12.68
N LYS A 627 3.75 7.98 12.95
CA LYS A 627 2.53 7.40 13.51
C LYS A 627 1.73 6.62 12.48
N PHE A 628 1.68 7.09 11.23
CA PHE A 628 0.94 6.45 10.15
C PHE A 628 1.73 5.26 9.61
N GLN A 629 1.45 4.07 10.15
CA GLN A 629 2.01 2.81 9.68
C GLN A 629 0.86 1.82 9.47
N MET A 630 0.59 1.48 8.21
CA MET A 630 -0.48 0.53 7.85
C MET A 630 -0.16 -0.87 8.38
N ILE A 631 1.14 -1.20 8.42
CA ILE A 631 1.68 -2.40 9.05
C ILE A 631 2.55 -1.97 10.22
N GLU A 632 2.08 -2.20 11.44
CA GLU A 632 2.89 -1.90 12.62
C GLU A 632 4.12 -2.81 12.68
N GLN A 633 5.31 -2.22 12.83
CA GLN A 633 6.56 -2.96 13.00
C GLN A 633 6.68 -3.55 14.41
N ARG A 634 5.78 -4.48 14.77
CA ARG A 634 5.85 -5.27 16.02
C ARG A 634 6.62 -6.57 15.86
N VAL A 635 7.25 -6.75 14.70
CA VAL A 635 7.91 -7.99 14.34
C VAL A 635 9.30 -7.73 13.79
N VAL A 636 10.23 -8.63 14.10
CA VAL A 636 11.57 -8.63 13.51
C VAL A 636 11.72 -9.80 12.54
N PRO A 637 12.42 -9.61 11.42
CA PRO A 637 12.70 -10.68 10.48
C PRO A 637 13.77 -11.63 11.04
N VAL A 638 13.50 -12.93 10.91
CA VAL A 638 14.43 -14.01 11.24
C VAL A 638 14.62 -14.89 10.03
N ILE A 639 15.88 -15.14 9.64
CA ILE A 639 16.25 -16.06 8.58
C ILE A 639 16.21 -17.49 9.12
N VAL A 640 15.57 -18.38 8.37
CA VAL A 640 15.40 -19.77 8.74
C VAL A 640 16.16 -20.66 7.75
N HIS A 641 16.87 -21.67 8.27
CA HIS A 641 17.49 -22.73 7.50
C HIS A 641 16.43 -23.70 6.97
N TYR A 642 15.71 -23.27 5.92
CA TYR A 642 14.75 -24.11 5.21
C TYR A 642 15.32 -24.57 3.88
N HIS A 643 15.33 -25.89 3.68
CA HIS A 643 15.87 -26.55 2.50
C HIS A 643 14.73 -27.25 1.75
N GLU A 644 14.59 -27.01 0.44
CA GLU A 644 13.50 -27.63 -0.33
C GLU A 644 13.74 -29.14 -0.57
N GLY A 645 15.01 -29.58 -0.46
CA GLY A 645 15.47 -30.97 -0.52
C GLY A 645 16.84 -31.16 0.17
N PRO A 646 17.32 -32.40 0.31
CA PRO A 646 18.51 -32.72 1.11
C PRO A 646 19.82 -32.07 0.61
N ASP A 647 19.89 -31.76 -0.67
CA ASP A 647 21.06 -31.14 -1.31
C ASP A 647 20.91 -29.62 -1.50
N ASP A 648 19.77 -29.03 -1.11
CA ASP A 648 19.57 -27.58 -1.21
C ASP A 648 20.41 -26.88 -0.14
N ARG A 649 21.38 -26.06 -0.56
CA ARG A 649 22.27 -25.28 0.32
C ARG A 649 22.07 -23.77 0.16
N LYS A 650 21.07 -23.35 -0.61
CA LYS A 650 20.93 -21.97 -1.06
C LYS A 650 20.83 -20.97 0.09
N VAL A 651 20.03 -21.27 1.12
CA VAL A 651 19.88 -20.35 2.26
C VAL A 651 21.16 -20.26 3.09
N ASP A 652 21.88 -21.37 3.24
CA ASP A 652 23.14 -21.44 3.98
C ASP A 652 24.23 -20.61 3.29
N GLU A 653 24.32 -20.73 1.97
CA GLU A 653 25.21 -19.92 1.13
C GLU A 653 24.89 -18.43 1.24
N LEU A 654 23.60 -18.06 1.31
CA LEU A 654 23.18 -16.67 1.45
C LEU A 654 23.48 -16.09 2.84
N ILE A 655 23.29 -16.87 3.91
CA ILE A 655 23.67 -16.47 5.27
C ILE A 655 25.19 -16.30 5.36
N SER A 656 25.96 -17.24 4.78
CA SER A 656 27.42 -17.15 4.69
C SER A 656 27.86 -15.88 3.93
N ALA A 657 27.26 -15.62 2.76
CA ALA A 657 27.53 -14.41 2.00
C ALA A 657 27.17 -13.13 2.79
N LEU A 658 26.07 -13.14 3.55
CA LEU A 658 25.66 -12.02 4.40
C LEU A 658 26.69 -11.77 5.53
N ARG A 659 27.21 -12.83 6.16
CA ARG A 659 28.24 -12.73 7.20
C ARG A 659 29.58 -12.23 6.65
N HIS A 660 29.99 -12.67 5.45
CA HIS A 660 31.29 -12.31 4.87
C HIS A 660 31.30 -10.99 4.11
N ARG A 661 30.24 -10.69 3.35
CA ARG A 661 30.14 -9.51 2.47
C ARG A 661 29.27 -8.39 3.06
N GLY A 662 28.58 -8.65 4.17
CA GLY A 662 27.63 -7.73 4.78
C GLY A 662 26.26 -7.72 4.09
N VAL A 663 25.34 -6.94 4.64
CA VAL A 663 23.96 -6.81 4.13
C VAL A 663 23.96 -6.03 2.82
N SER A 664 23.47 -6.66 1.75
CA SER A 664 23.18 -6.01 0.47
C SER A 664 21.71 -6.19 0.09
N ARG A 665 21.16 -5.27 -0.72
CA ARG A 665 19.77 -5.37 -1.23
C ARG A 665 19.53 -6.69 -1.97
N GLN A 666 20.53 -7.17 -2.73
CA GLN A 666 20.44 -8.41 -3.49
C GLN A 666 20.34 -9.62 -2.56
N ILE A 667 21.21 -9.71 -1.54
CA ILE A 667 21.18 -10.80 -0.55
C ILE A 667 19.86 -10.78 0.21
N MET A 668 19.42 -9.62 0.72
CA MET A 668 18.16 -9.51 1.47
C MET A 668 16.94 -9.94 0.66
N ARG A 669 16.90 -9.63 -0.63
CA ARG A 669 15.83 -10.10 -1.52
C ARG A 669 15.87 -11.62 -1.70
N GLN A 670 17.03 -12.21 -1.94
CA GLN A 670 17.16 -13.66 -2.07
C GLN A 670 16.85 -14.41 -0.77
N LEU A 671 17.09 -13.77 0.38
CA LEU A 671 16.70 -14.26 1.70
C LEU A 671 15.22 -14.07 2.03
N GLN A 672 14.50 -13.15 1.36
CA GLN A 672 13.10 -12.85 1.66
C GLN A 672 12.18 -14.10 1.74
N PRO A 673 12.29 -15.12 0.85
CA PRO A 673 11.51 -16.33 0.97
C PRO A 673 11.81 -17.15 2.23
N TYR A 674 12.98 -16.99 2.83
CA TYR A 674 13.43 -17.74 4.00
C TYR A 674 13.22 -16.96 5.31
N LEU A 675 12.62 -15.77 5.23
CA LEU A 675 12.28 -14.97 6.41
C LEU A 675 10.97 -15.42 7.06
N VAL A 676 10.99 -15.48 8.40
CA VAL A 676 9.82 -15.53 9.26
C VAL A 676 9.85 -14.33 10.20
N ASN A 677 8.71 -13.68 10.38
CA ASN A 677 8.56 -12.54 11.28
C ASN A 677 8.15 -13.03 12.66
N ILE A 678 9.00 -12.78 13.67
CA ILE A 678 8.71 -13.08 15.09
C ILE A 678 8.38 -11.80 15.84
N ASN A 679 7.72 -11.91 16.99
CA ASN A 679 7.37 -10.75 17.80
C ASN A 679 8.64 -10.07 18.34
N ALA A 680 8.76 -8.76 18.17
CA ALA A 680 9.91 -7.99 18.65
C ALA A 680 10.10 -8.11 20.18
N TYR A 681 9.01 -8.27 20.95
CA TYR A 681 9.06 -8.44 22.40
C TYR A 681 9.69 -9.77 22.84
N THR A 682 9.70 -10.81 21.99
CA THR A 682 10.27 -12.11 22.33
C THR A 682 11.76 -12.23 22.01
N VAL A 683 12.32 -11.28 21.25
CA VAL A 683 13.71 -11.30 20.77
C VAL A 683 14.71 -11.46 21.91
N ASN A 684 14.60 -10.64 22.94
CA ASN A 684 15.50 -10.70 24.09
C ASN A 684 15.47 -12.04 24.83
N SER A 685 14.30 -12.70 24.91
CA SER A 685 14.19 -14.03 25.54
C SER A 685 14.83 -15.09 24.66
N LEU A 686 14.46 -15.11 23.37
CA LEU A 686 14.95 -16.09 22.42
C LEU A 686 16.47 -16.00 22.21
N GLN A 687 17.06 -14.81 22.27
CA GLN A 687 18.52 -14.64 22.25
C GLN A 687 19.18 -15.22 23.50
N ARG A 688 18.61 -15.00 24.69
CA ARG A 688 19.14 -15.59 25.94
C ARG A 688 19.04 -17.11 25.96
N GLU A 689 17.99 -17.65 25.35
CA GLU A 689 17.77 -19.08 25.19
C GLU A 689 18.61 -19.70 24.06
N GLY A 690 19.36 -18.90 23.30
CA GLY A 690 20.19 -19.37 22.18
C GLY A 690 19.40 -19.80 20.95
N VAL A 691 18.10 -19.50 20.88
CA VAL A 691 17.19 -19.90 19.78
C VAL A 691 17.32 -18.96 18.58
N ILE A 692 17.81 -17.74 18.78
CA ILE A 692 18.12 -16.81 17.70
C ILE A 692 19.45 -16.11 17.92
N GLN A 693 20.10 -15.72 16.83
CA GLN A 693 21.34 -14.93 16.86
C GLN A 693 21.23 -13.71 15.95
N GLU A 694 21.70 -12.55 16.40
CA GLU A 694 21.73 -11.36 15.54
C GLU A 694 22.91 -11.45 14.57
N ILE A 695 22.64 -11.35 13.26
CA ILE A 695 23.68 -11.35 12.22
C ILE A 695 23.99 -9.92 11.77
N SER A 696 22.98 -9.06 11.74
CA SER A 696 23.07 -7.65 11.38
C SER A 696 22.03 -6.86 12.18
N PRO A 697 22.23 -5.56 12.46
CA PRO A 697 21.28 -4.79 13.27
C PRO A 697 19.82 -4.96 12.84
N GLY A 698 19.01 -5.60 13.69
CA GLY A 698 17.60 -5.87 13.45
C GLY A 698 17.27 -7.04 12.52
N LEU A 699 18.26 -7.88 12.17
CA LEU A 699 18.10 -9.10 11.38
C LEU A 699 18.73 -10.29 12.12
N TYR A 700 17.92 -11.32 12.35
CA TYR A 700 18.31 -12.47 13.16
C TYR A 700 18.36 -13.76 12.33
N GLU A 701 19.10 -14.73 12.81
CA GLU A 701 19.14 -16.13 12.38
C GLU A 701 18.34 -16.97 13.37
N TRP A 702 17.58 -17.94 12.87
CA TRP A 702 16.89 -18.92 13.69
C TRP A 702 17.79 -20.14 13.90
N LEU A 703 18.14 -20.40 15.16
CA LEU A 703 18.93 -21.55 15.60
C LEU A 703 18.08 -22.61 16.32
N GLY A 704 16.79 -22.35 16.52
CA GLY A 704 15.83 -23.37 16.98
C GLY A 704 15.50 -24.39 15.89
N GLY A 705 14.73 -25.41 16.24
CA GLY A 705 14.22 -26.39 15.29
C GLY A 705 13.29 -25.78 14.23
N TYR A 706 13.26 -26.43 13.06
CA TYR A 706 12.30 -26.17 12.00
C TYR A 706 11.62 -27.47 11.58
N ASP A 707 10.32 -27.57 11.83
CA ASP A 707 9.52 -28.76 11.54
C ASP A 707 8.86 -28.65 10.16
N GLU A 708 8.90 -29.74 9.39
CA GLU A 708 8.36 -29.82 8.01
C GLU A 708 6.84 -29.60 7.93
N ILE A 709 6.11 -29.69 9.05
CA ILE A 709 4.67 -29.39 9.09
C ILE A 709 4.43 -28.12 9.90
N ARG A 710 5.03 -27.99 11.09
CA ARG A 710 4.72 -26.94 12.08
C ARG A 710 5.49 -25.63 11.84
N GLY A 711 6.63 -25.68 11.14
CA GLY A 711 7.52 -24.53 10.94
C GLY A 711 8.42 -24.26 12.13
N LEU A 712 8.57 -23.00 12.55
CA LEU A 712 9.42 -22.64 13.70
C LEU A 712 9.03 -23.41 14.98
N VAL A 713 10.02 -24.06 15.61
CA VAL A 713 9.90 -24.74 16.91
C VAL A 713 10.98 -24.24 17.86
N THR A 714 10.61 -23.83 19.07
CA THR A 714 11.54 -23.20 20.04
C THR A 714 12.48 -24.17 20.76
N LYS A 715 12.33 -25.50 20.56
CA LYS A 715 13.35 -26.46 21.04
C LYS A 715 14.64 -26.23 20.25
N ALA A 716 15.76 -26.04 20.95
CA ALA A 716 17.07 -25.91 20.34
C ALA A 716 17.40 -27.18 19.52
N CYS A 717 17.89 -27.02 18.29
CA CYS A 717 18.53 -28.12 17.57
C CYS A 717 19.81 -28.53 18.30
N ASP A 718 20.15 -29.82 18.26
CA ASP A 718 21.47 -30.27 18.70
C ASP A 718 22.51 -29.54 17.83
N PRO A 719 23.53 -28.87 18.38
CA PRO A 719 24.58 -28.21 17.60
C PRO A 719 25.21 -29.13 16.54
N LYS A 720 25.13 -30.45 16.71
CA LYS A 720 25.56 -31.44 15.70
C LYS A 720 24.70 -31.50 14.44
N GLU A 721 23.47 -31.01 14.47
CA GLU A 721 22.58 -30.88 13.30
C GLU A 721 22.82 -29.57 12.52
N LEU A 722 23.53 -28.60 13.11
CA LEU A 722 23.84 -27.29 12.51
C LEU A 722 25.28 -27.20 11.94
N VAL A 723 26.08 -28.26 12.06
CA VAL A 723 27.41 -28.33 11.48
C VAL A 723 27.33 -29.05 10.14
N PHE A 724 27.43 -28.29 9.05
CA PHE A 724 27.76 -28.79 7.71
C PHE A 724 29.18 -28.36 7.34
#